data_AF-A0A8H7EZD4-F1
#
_entry.id   AF-A0A8H7EZD4-F1
#
_cell.length_a   1.000
_cell.length_b   1.000
_cell.length_c   1.000
_cell.angle_alpha   90.00
_cell.angle_beta   90.00
_cell.angle_gamma   90.00
#
_symmetry.space_group_name_H-M   'P 1'
#
loop_
_entity.id
_entity.type
_entity.pdbx_description
1 polymer ?
#
loop_
_entity_poly.entity_id
_entity_poly.type
_entity_poly.pdbx_seq_one_letter_code
_entity_poly.pdbx_strand_id
1 'polypeptide(L)'
;MTSSPTMTDSDTQDNQVLGKRARQGEVEGGVVNEVTEEDVKNDGDDSDDDLGPMPLPATEEAESTKKKKRKVLPHERLYLEYLPDANQYYKSFMHRDVINYSVMTKTDFLITTSIDGHVKLWKKQEAGIEFVKHYRAHLTPITGVSASADGQLFATISEDRTAKVFDVVNFDMINIIKLDYIPHACCWVNRKGISQALLAVSDSASGVIRFYDGRGDGTPVDTVDTLHKFPVHLMVYNDRYDIVISADEAGFIEYWQPSEPWGLPKYIPGLWSFKSSTDLYEFKKSKSFPTCITLSPNQSSFVTFSLPDRQVRVFSVLSGKLLRKYDESLEAIQEMQQAGTAIYQVETMEFGRRLAMEKEFELPGPDGHIPARWSNVIWDETGAFIIYATLLGIKIVNTVTNRVVRILGKDEALRFMNLSLYQGAPAKKTITTVAMAASANPILAEKGQRDPILFCTGYKRQRFYMFTRSEPEDKSGDRDIFNERPTREEQSVATATTGNVAGPSPVANAATMHTTFGDIHMRLFPQQAPKAVENFVGHARSGFFEGIIFHRVIPKFMIQTGDPLADGTGGTSIWGKEFEDEFSDDLKHDRPYTVSMANAGPGTNGSQFFITTTATPWLDKKHTIFGRVLSGLEVVHAIENVKTNKVDKPFEDIKIINVDVE
;
A
#
# COMPACT_ATOMS: atom_id res chain seq x y z
N MET A 1 67.42 16.98 -53.53
CA MET A 1 67.92 18.36 -53.69
C MET A 1 67.38 19.17 -52.53
N THR A 2 68.32 19.71 -51.72
CA THR A 2 68.23 20.91 -50.83
C THR A 2 67.07 21.00 -49.83
N SER A 3 67.22 21.28 -48.54
CA SER A 3 68.33 21.37 -47.57
C SER A 3 67.68 21.88 -46.27
N SER A 4 68.11 21.36 -45.11
CA SER A 4 67.73 21.73 -43.73
C SER A 4 68.03 23.21 -43.39
N PRO A 5 67.63 23.74 -42.20
CA PRO A 5 68.39 23.48 -40.94
C PRO A 5 67.48 23.37 -39.68
N THR A 6 67.65 22.45 -38.71
CA THR A 6 68.61 22.35 -37.57
C THR A 6 69.05 23.65 -36.89
N MET A 7 68.81 23.73 -35.57
CA MET A 7 69.69 24.19 -34.45
C MET A 7 68.77 24.40 -33.21
N THR A 8 69.08 24.06 -31.96
CA THR A 8 70.34 23.91 -31.18
C THR A 8 69.94 23.26 -29.83
N ASP A 9 70.65 22.25 -29.33
CA ASP A 9 71.69 22.33 -28.25
C ASP A 9 71.16 22.84 -26.89
N SER A 10 71.57 22.36 -25.72
CA SER A 10 72.54 21.35 -25.29
C SER A 10 72.52 21.30 -23.74
N ASP A 11 73.13 20.24 -23.17
CA ASP A 11 73.93 20.27 -21.93
C ASP A 11 73.23 20.53 -20.57
N THR A 12 73.57 19.93 -19.43
CA THR A 12 74.65 19.00 -19.01
C THR A 12 74.39 18.67 -17.53
N GLN A 13 74.87 17.48 -17.10
CA GLN A 13 75.50 17.20 -15.78
C GLN A 13 74.63 17.31 -14.51
N ASP A 14 74.77 16.48 -13.47
CA ASP A 14 75.76 15.48 -13.08
C ASP A 14 75.10 14.58 -11.99
N ASN A 15 75.26 13.26 -12.04
CA ASN A 15 76.11 12.45 -11.14
C ASN A 15 75.78 12.61 -9.64
N GLN A 16 75.34 11.58 -8.93
CA GLN A 16 76.15 10.56 -8.22
C GLN A 16 75.18 9.80 -7.26
N VAL A 17 75.29 8.54 -6.83
CA VAL A 17 76.35 7.52 -6.86
C VAL A 17 75.79 6.19 -6.30
N LEU A 18 76.20 5.08 -6.93
CA LEU A 18 76.53 3.70 -6.47
C LEU A 18 75.68 3.04 -5.35
N GLY A 19 75.32 1.75 -5.39
CA GLY A 19 75.83 0.55 -6.07
C GLY A 19 75.42 -0.65 -5.18
N LYS A 20 75.02 -1.83 -5.67
CA LYS A 20 75.89 -2.93 -6.12
C LYS A 20 75.01 -4.12 -6.57
N ARG A 21 75.57 -4.91 -7.48
CA ARG A 21 75.00 -6.08 -8.17
C ARG A 21 74.98 -7.39 -7.34
N ALA A 22 73.97 -8.22 -7.66
CA ALA A 22 73.95 -9.67 -7.97
C ALA A 22 74.51 -10.74 -7.01
N ARG A 23 73.70 -11.77 -6.72
CA ARG A 23 73.84 -13.15 -7.30
C ARG A 23 72.70 -14.11 -6.87
N GLN A 24 72.43 -15.08 -7.74
CA GLN A 24 71.55 -16.25 -7.58
C GLN A 24 72.01 -17.19 -6.45
N GLY A 25 71.09 -18.01 -5.93
CA GLY A 25 71.39 -19.23 -5.17
C GLY A 25 70.19 -19.75 -4.37
N GLU A 26 69.88 -21.03 -4.55
CA GLU A 26 68.77 -21.83 -4.00
C GLU A 26 68.62 -21.83 -2.47
N VAL A 27 67.44 -22.23 -1.97
CA VAL A 27 67.18 -23.42 -1.12
C VAL A 27 65.85 -23.26 -0.35
N GLU A 28 65.02 -24.31 -0.43
CA GLU A 28 64.03 -24.89 0.52
C GLU A 28 63.52 -24.00 1.69
N GLY A 29 62.22 -23.83 1.93
CA GLY A 29 61.25 -24.89 2.27
C GLY A 29 61.11 -25.02 3.79
N GLY A 30 60.01 -24.53 4.38
CA GLY A 30 59.63 -24.88 5.77
C GLY A 30 59.01 -23.77 6.64
N VAL A 31 57.68 -23.77 6.69
CA VAL A 31 56.76 -23.56 7.84
C VAL A 31 57.35 -23.00 9.15
N VAL A 32 56.80 -21.89 9.70
CA VAL A 32 56.25 -21.78 11.09
C VAL A 32 55.31 -20.54 11.19
N ASN A 33 54.22 -20.72 11.93
CA ASN A 33 53.17 -19.77 12.30
C ASN A 33 53.55 -18.88 13.52
N GLU A 34 52.78 -17.80 13.65
CA GLU A 34 52.19 -17.24 14.89
C GLU A 34 52.84 -16.07 15.69
N VAL A 35 52.02 -14.99 15.78
CA VAL A 35 51.75 -13.95 16.83
C VAL A 35 52.88 -13.03 17.34
N THR A 36 52.67 -11.76 17.76
CA THR A 36 51.51 -11.00 18.30
C THR A 36 51.75 -9.46 18.26
N GLU A 37 50.64 -8.68 18.35
CA GLU A 37 50.44 -7.34 19.00
C GLU A 37 51.17 -6.09 18.43
N GLU A 38 50.59 -4.87 18.34
CA GLU A 38 49.65 -4.17 19.24
C GLU A 38 49.01 -2.91 18.58
N ASP A 39 47.81 -2.56 19.07
CA ASP A 39 47.12 -1.26 19.26
C ASP A 39 46.97 -0.16 18.19
N VAL A 40 45.71 0.27 17.96
CA VAL A 40 45.21 1.65 18.24
C VAL A 40 43.70 1.62 18.54
N LYS A 41 43.30 2.18 19.69
CA LYS A 41 41.92 2.52 20.13
C LYS A 41 41.34 3.73 19.40
N ASN A 42 40.01 3.78 19.21
CA ASN A 42 39.25 4.98 19.58
C ASN A 42 37.75 4.70 19.80
N ASP A 43 37.21 5.43 20.79
CA ASP A 43 35.91 5.31 21.43
C ASP A 43 34.73 5.88 20.62
N GLY A 44 33.53 5.40 20.94
CA GLY A 44 32.25 5.90 20.48
C GLY A 44 31.13 5.18 21.22
N ASP A 45 30.82 5.72 22.40
CA ASP A 45 29.78 5.33 23.34
C ASP A 45 28.37 5.57 22.75
N ASP A 46 27.49 4.57 22.82
CA ASP A 46 26.04 4.77 22.82
C ASP A 46 25.40 3.54 23.50
N SER A 47 24.89 3.80 24.71
CA SER A 47 24.23 2.88 25.63
C SER A 47 22.72 2.79 25.37
N ASP A 48 22.17 1.57 25.53
CA ASP A 48 20.76 1.19 25.78
C ASP A 48 19.75 1.50 24.64
N ASP A 49 18.91 0.61 24.11
CA ASP A 49 18.25 -0.57 24.68
C ASP A 49 18.37 -1.82 23.78
N ASP A 50 18.81 -2.90 24.40
CA ASP A 50 18.98 -4.23 23.85
C ASP A 50 17.68 -5.02 24.09
N LEU A 51 16.90 -5.34 23.06
CA LEU A 51 15.92 -6.45 23.01
C LEU A 51 15.29 -6.53 21.60
N GLY A 52 15.67 -7.55 20.84
CA GLY A 52 15.04 -7.92 19.56
C GLY A 52 14.45 -9.33 19.63
N PRO A 53 13.45 -9.67 18.79
CA PRO A 53 12.71 -10.93 18.93
C PRO A 53 13.62 -12.14 18.64
N MET A 54 13.68 -13.05 19.61
CA MET A 54 14.41 -14.31 19.54
C MET A 54 13.58 -15.41 18.82
N PRO A 55 14.22 -16.46 18.28
CA PRO A 55 13.52 -17.58 17.68
C PRO A 55 12.89 -18.50 18.74
N LEU A 56 11.85 -19.24 18.32
CA LEU A 56 11.03 -20.19 19.10
C LEU A 56 11.82 -21.05 20.13
N PRO A 57 11.18 -21.47 21.24
CA PRO A 57 11.86 -22.18 22.33
C PRO A 57 12.39 -23.53 21.86
N ALA A 58 13.72 -23.67 21.85
CA ALA A 58 14.37 -24.96 21.67
C ALA A 58 14.41 -25.70 23.00
N THR A 59 13.98 -26.96 22.97
CA THR A 59 14.16 -27.96 24.02
C THR A 59 15.60 -27.96 24.54
N GLU A 60 15.73 -28.10 25.86
CA GLU A 60 16.99 -28.18 26.60
C GLU A 60 17.92 -29.23 25.99
N GLU A 61 19.04 -28.76 25.42
CA GLU A 61 20.39 -29.35 25.46
C GLU A 61 21.25 -28.72 24.35
N ALA A 62 22.14 -27.80 24.72
CA ALA A 62 23.51 -27.64 24.19
C ALA A 62 24.07 -26.25 24.54
N GLU A 63 24.87 -26.19 25.61
CA GLU A 63 25.76 -25.07 25.88
C GLU A 63 26.92 -25.01 24.85
N SER A 64 27.39 -23.78 24.62
CA SER A 64 28.59 -23.37 23.85
C SER A 64 28.46 -23.27 22.32
N THR A 65 27.87 -22.17 21.84
CA THR A 65 28.16 -21.67 20.48
C THR A 65 28.79 -20.28 20.53
N LYS A 66 30.01 -20.18 19.98
CA LYS A 66 30.75 -18.92 19.76
C LYS A 66 29.80 -17.89 19.13
N LYS A 67 29.67 -16.69 19.75
CA LYS A 67 28.87 -15.58 19.21
C LYS A 67 29.28 -15.34 17.75
N LYS A 68 28.46 -15.76 16.79
CA LYS A 68 28.69 -15.54 15.35
C LYS A 68 28.83 -14.02 15.14
N LYS A 69 29.90 -13.59 14.46
CA LYS A 69 30.08 -12.18 14.08
C LYS A 69 28.78 -11.67 13.44
N ARG A 70 28.23 -10.58 13.98
CA ARG A 70 26.97 -9.97 13.51
C ARG A 70 27.13 -9.65 12.03
N LYS A 71 26.25 -10.21 11.19
CA LYS A 71 26.22 -9.84 9.77
C LYS A 71 25.82 -8.38 9.69
N VAL A 72 26.59 -7.58 8.97
CA VAL A 72 26.31 -6.15 8.72
C VAL A 72 26.19 -6.01 7.21
N LEU A 73 25.19 -5.26 6.76
CA LEU A 73 25.07 -4.88 5.36
C LEU A 73 25.98 -3.66 5.12
N PRO A 74 27.00 -3.76 4.24
CA PRO A 74 27.82 -2.60 3.91
C PRO A 74 26.97 -1.47 3.32
N HIS A 75 27.24 -0.23 3.73
CA HIS A 75 26.54 0.98 3.25
C HIS A 75 25.01 0.97 3.48
N GLU A 76 24.52 0.25 4.50
CA GLU A 76 23.09 0.18 4.84
C GLU A 76 22.39 1.54 4.89
N ARG A 77 23.05 2.55 5.50
CA ARG A 77 22.52 3.93 5.57
C ARG A 77 22.20 4.52 4.20
N LEU A 78 23.06 4.31 3.20
CA LEU A 78 22.86 4.81 1.84
C LEU A 78 21.64 4.15 1.18
N TYR A 79 21.44 2.86 1.42
CA TYR A 79 20.27 2.16 0.88
C TYR A 79 18.97 2.63 1.54
N LEU A 80 18.99 2.94 2.83
CA LEU A 80 17.84 3.52 3.54
C LEU A 80 17.53 4.96 3.11
N GLU A 81 18.52 5.71 2.63
CA GLU A 81 18.31 7.02 2.00
C GLU A 81 17.53 6.89 0.68
N TYR A 82 17.59 5.73 0.02
CA TYR A 82 16.83 5.43 -1.21
C TYR A 82 15.45 4.80 -0.94
N LEU A 83 15.01 4.75 0.31
CA LEU A 83 13.67 4.29 0.69
C LEU A 83 12.87 5.45 1.29
N PRO A 84 11.53 5.41 1.21
CA PRO A 84 10.69 6.36 1.92
C PRO A 84 10.88 6.24 3.44
N ASP A 85 10.55 7.33 4.13
CA ASP A 85 10.83 7.51 5.57
C ASP A 85 9.65 8.11 6.34
N ALA A 86 8.66 8.68 5.64
CA ALA A 86 7.52 9.31 6.28
C ALA A 86 6.66 8.29 7.04
N ASN A 87 6.21 8.67 8.23
CA ASN A 87 5.32 7.85 9.05
C ASN A 87 3.89 7.87 8.50
N GLN A 88 3.48 8.98 7.88
CA GLN A 88 2.18 9.12 7.23
C GLN A 88 2.31 9.09 5.71
N TYR A 89 1.19 8.83 5.01
CA TYR A 89 1.19 8.97 3.55
C TYR A 89 1.26 10.45 3.17
N TYR A 90 2.03 10.76 2.13
CA TYR A 90 2.21 12.11 1.65
C TYR A 90 1.01 12.58 0.83
N LYS A 91 0.50 11.75 -0.09
CA LYS A 91 -0.69 12.03 -0.90
C LYS A 91 -1.50 10.77 -1.16
N SER A 92 -2.81 10.92 -1.33
CA SER A 92 -3.69 9.87 -1.85
C SER A 92 -4.39 10.35 -3.12
N PHE A 93 -4.71 9.41 -4.00
CA PHE A 93 -5.41 9.68 -5.26
C PHE A 93 -6.59 8.72 -5.40
N MET A 94 -7.69 9.24 -5.95
CA MET A 94 -8.91 8.46 -6.11
C MET A 94 -8.91 7.60 -7.37
N HIS A 95 -9.61 6.49 -7.21
CA HIS A 95 -10.07 5.60 -8.25
C HIS A 95 -11.59 5.47 -8.16
N ARG A 96 -12.21 5.05 -9.25
CA ARG A 96 -13.66 4.84 -9.33
C ARG A 96 -14.19 3.81 -8.34
N ASP A 97 -13.42 2.74 -8.14
CA ASP A 97 -13.74 1.69 -7.19
C ASP A 97 -12.47 1.17 -6.50
N VAL A 98 -12.59 0.12 -5.67
CA VAL A 98 -11.49 -0.45 -4.90
C VAL A 98 -10.36 -0.90 -5.81
N ILE A 99 -9.14 -0.50 -5.47
CA ILE A 99 -7.94 -0.77 -6.26
C ILE A 99 -7.37 -2.12 -5.84
N ASN A 100 -7.16 -3.01 -6.81
CA ASN A 100 -6.65 -4.36 -6.57
C ASN A 100 -5.15 -4.51 -6.89
N TYR A 101 -4.64 -3.85 -7.94
CA TYR A 101 -3.22 -3.87 -8.29
C TYR A 101 -2.63 -2.47 -8.48
N SER A 102 -1.38 -2.32 -8.06
CA SER A 102 -0.51 -1.16 -8.23
C SER A 102 0.84 -1.67 -8.73
N VAL A 103 1.22 -1.33 -9.96
CA VAL A 103 2.45 -1.83 -10.59
C VAL A 103 3.27 -0.66 -11.12
N MET A 104 4.49 -0.51 -10.61
CA MET A 104 5.49 0.40 -11.17
C MET A 104 6.27 -0.31 -12.27
N THR A 105 6.24 0.25 -13.48
CA THR A 105 6.99 -0.25 -14.63
C THR A 105 8.41 0.33 -14.65
N LYS A 106 9.33 -0.31 -15.37
CA LYS A 106 10.72 0.18 -15.54
C LYS A 106 10.82 1.42 -16.44
N THR A 107 9.72 1.81 -17.06
CA THR A 107 9.58 3.01 -17.91
C THR A 107 9.02 4.20 -17.13
N ASP A 108 9.05 4.13 -15.79
CA ASP A 108 8.62 5.18 -14.86
C ASP A 108 7.10 5.50 -14.90
N PHE A 109 6.30 4.51 -15.30
CA PHE A 109 4.84 4.58 -15.21
C PHE A 109 4.32 3.71 -14.09
N LEU A 110 3.49 4.31 -13.23
CA LEU A 110 2.64 3.60 -12.29
C LEU A 110 1.33 3.24 -13.00
N ILE A 111 0.95 1.97 -12.93
CA ILE A 111 -0.32 1.48 -13.46
C ILE A 111 -1.15 0.99 -12.28
N THR A 112 -2.35 1.55 -12.14
CA THR A 112 -3.31 1.14 -11.11
C THR A 112 -4.53 0.52 -11.76
N THR A 113 -5.05 -0.56 -11.17
CA THR A 113 -6.25 -1.24 -11.65
C THR A 113 -7.29 -1.34 -10.56
N SER A 114 -8.56 -1.33 -10.96
CA SER A 114 -9.71 -1.38 -10.06
C SER A 114 -10.57 -2.61 -10.33
N ILE A 115 -11.31 -3.03 -9.31
CA ILE A 115 -12.21 -4.19 -9.36
C ILE A 115 -13.37 -4.02 -10.36
N ASP A 116 -13.66 -2.80 -10.79
CA ASP A 116 -14.67 -2.47 -11.80
C ASP A 116 -14.13 -2.55 -13.24
N GLY A 117 -12.90 -3.02 -13.43
CA GLY A 117 -12.29 -3.20 -14.75
C GLY A 117 -11.60 -1.95 -15.30
N HIS A 118 -11.44 -0.89 -14.50
CA HIS A 118 -10.74 0.31 -14.94
C HIS A 118 -9.23 0.23 -14.69
N VAL A 119 -8.46 0.76 -15.65
CA VAL A 119 -6.99 0.85 -15.62
C VAL A 119 -6.59 2.31 -15.79
N LYS A 120 -5.69 2.80 -14.93
CA LYS A 120 -5.13 4.14 -15.04
C LYS A 120 -3.62 4.09 -15.12
N LEU A 121 -3.08 4.95 -15.98
CA LEU A 121 -1.66 5.15 -16.15
C LEU A 121 -1.28 6.50 -15.57
N TRP A 122 -0.24 6.50 -14.75
CA TRP A 122 0.32 7.66 -14.10
C TRP A 122 1.81 7.73 -14.42
N LYS A 123 2.29 8.90 -14.82
CA LYS A 123 3.70 9.12 -15.11
C LYS A 123 4.39 9.67 -13.87
N LYS A 124 5.51 9.09 -13.47
CA LYS A 124 6.37 9.69 -12.45
C LYS A 124 7.01 10.96 -13.04
N GLN A 125 6.84 12.08 -12.33
CA GLN A 125 7.52 13.34 -12.63
C GLN A 125 8.72 13.51 -11.69
N GLU A 126 9.47 14.60 -11.81
CA GLU A 126 10.59 14.88 -10.87
C GLU A 126 10.09 14.87 -9.41
N ALA A 127 8.94 15.49 -9.15
CA ALA A 127 8.23 15.43 -7.88
C ALA A 127 6.80 14.92 -8.08
N GLY A 128 6.41 13.87 -7.34
CA GLY A 128 5.07 13.29 -7.42
C GLY A 128 4.76 12.58 -8.74
N ILE A 129 3.47 12.43 -9.05
CA ILE A 129 2.96 11.72 -10.22
C ILE A 129 1.94 12.58 -10.97
N GLU A 130 1.82 12.33 -12.27
CA GLU A 130 0.83 12.96 -13.15
C GLU A 130 -0.10 11.90 -13.74
N PHE A 131 -1.40 12.17 -13.78
CA PHE A 131 -2.36 11.33 -14.47
C PHE A 131 -2.18 11.44 -15.99
N VAL A 132 -2.02 10.31 -16.67
CA VAL A 132 -1.78 10.29 -18.12
C VAL A 132 -3.04 9.87 -18.88
N LYS A 133 -3.54 8.68 -18.58
CA LYS A 133 -4.64 8.07 -19.35
C LYS A 133 -5.44 7.11 -18.50
N HIS A 134 -6.71 7.00 -18.85
CA HIS A 134 -7.67 6.09 -18.24
C HIS A 134 -8.31 5.21 -19.30
N TYR A 135 -8.44 3.94 -18.96
CA TYR A 135 -9.11 2.93 -19.75
C TYR A 135 -10.20 2.27 -18.93
N ARG A 136 -11.40 2.14 -19.51
CA ARG A 136 -12.34 1.10 -19.11
C ARG A 136 -11.91 -0.18 -19.82
N ALA A 137 -10.91 -0.84 -19.24
CA ALA A 137 -10.30 -2.01 -19.86
C ALA A 137 -11.28 -3.18 -19.85
N HIS A 138 -11.95 -3.48 -18.76
CA HIS A 138 -12.83 -4.65 -18.64
C HIS A 138 -14.22 -4.26 -18.14
N LEU A 139 -15.19 -5.17 -18.28
CA LEU A 139 -16.55 -5.01 -17.74
C LEU A 139 -16.72 -5.70 -16.38
N THR A 140 -15.81 -6.61 -16.04
CA THR A 140 -15.78 -7.38 -14.80
C THR A 140 -14.41 -7.20 -14.12
N PRO A 141 -14.22 -7.71 -12.89
CA PRO A 141 -12.98 -7.53 -12.16
C PRO A 141 -11.74 -8.04 -12.90
N ILE A 142 -10.65 -7.30 -12.76
CA ILE A 142 -9.33 -7.69 -13.25
C ILE A 142 -8.76 -8.73 -12.29
N THR A 143 -8.57 -9.96 -12.77
CA THR A 143 -8.11 -11.09 -11.96
C THR A 143 -6.59 -11.11 -11.81
N GLY A 144 -5.87 -10.63 -12.82
CA GLY A 144 -4.41 -10.62 -12.84
C GLY A 144 -3.84 -9.57 -13.78
N VAL A 145 -2.61 -9.15 -13.48
CA VAL A 145 -1.87 -8.16 -14.26
C VAL A 145 -0.42 -8.59 -14.41
N SER A 146 0.20 -8.20 -15.53
CA SER A 146 1.62 -8.46 -15.74
C SER A 146 2.27 -7.33 -16.53
N ALA A 147 3.37 -6.79 -16.01
CA ALA A 147 4.26 -5.91 -16.74
C ALA A 147 5.39 -6.72 -17.37
N SER A 148 5.71 -6.41 -18.63
CA SER A 148 6.85 -6.97 -19.34
C SER A 148 8.18 -6.61 -18.66
N ALA A 149 9.20 -7.43 -18.90
CA ALA A 149 10.50 -7.29 -18.26
C ALA A 149 11.24 -5.97 -18.61
N ASP A 150 10.91 -5.34 -19.73
CA ASP A 150 11.40 -4.03 -20.17
C ASP A 150 10.47 -2.87 -19.75
N GLY A 151 9.25 -3.17 -19.29
CA GLY A 151 8.25 -2.20 -18.88
C GLY A 151 7.51 -1.53 -20.04
N GLN A 152 7.64 -2.01 -21.27
CA GLN A 152 6.99 -1.40 -22.44
C GLN A 152 5.56 -1.91 -22.65
N LEU A 153 5.34 -3.20 -22.39
CA LEU A 153 4.04 -3.84 -22.49
C LEU A 153 3.45 -4.12 -21.10
N PHE A 154 2.14 -3.98 -21.00
CA PHE A 154 1.35 -4.34 -19.83
C PHE A 154 0.15 -5.17 -20.25
N ALA A 155 -0.16 -6.24 -19.53
CA ALA A 155 -1.31 -7.09 -19.79
C ALA A 155 -2.25 -7.08 -18.59
N THR A 156 -3.55 -7.04 -18.87
CA THR A 156 -4.62 -7.27 -17.89
C THR A 156 -5.47 -8.44 -18.33
N ILE A 157 -5.89 -9.26 -17.38
CA ILE A 157 -6.84 -10.35 -17.59
C ILE A 157 -8.04 -10.16 -16.66
N SER A 158 -9.19 -10.65 -17.09
CA SER A 158 -10.45 -10.46 -16.36
C SER A 158 -11.40 -11.62 -16.56
N GLU A 159 -12.37 -11.75 -15.64
CA GLU A 159 -13.43 -12.76 -15.69
C GLU A 159 -14.35 -12.64 -16.92
N ASP A 160 -14.24 -11.52 -17.66
CA ASP A 160 -14.91 -11.32 -18.95
C ASP A 160 -14.33 -12.17 -20.08
N ARG A 161 -13.36 -13.04 -19.77
CA ARG A 161 -12.67 -13.95 -20.70
C ARG A 161 -11.89 -13.19 -21.77
N THR A 162 -11.33 -12.04 -21.40
CA THR A 162 -10.43 -11.30 -22.27
C THR A 162 -9.10 -11.02 -21.59
N ALA A 163 -8.03 -11.04 -22.39
CA ALA A 163 -6.74 -10.50 -22.03
C ALA A 163 -6.48 -9.27 -22.91
N LYS A 164 -6.17 -8.13 -22.29
CA LYS A 164 -5.92 -6.88 -23.01
C LYS A 164 -4.46 -6.48 -22.84
N VAL A 165 -3.84 -6.13 -23.95
CA VAL A 165 -2.43 -5.76 -24.01
C VAL A 165 -2.33 -4.26 -24.31
N PHE A 166 -1.55 -3.58 -23.49
CA PHE A 166 -1.30 -2.16 -23.54
C PHE A 166 0.17 -1.91 -23.83
N ASP A 167 0.42 -0.95 -24.72
CA ASP A 167 1.70 -0.26 -24.83
C ASP A 167 1.73 0.88 -23.81
N VAL A 168 2.59 0.74 -22.82
CA VAL A 168 2.73 1.67 -21.70
C VAL A 168 3.33 3.00 -22.15
N VAL A 169 4.24 2.98 -23.13
CA VAL A 169 4.98 4.16 -23.58
C VAL A 169 4.14 5.00 -24.53
N ASN A 170 3.41 4.35 -25.44
CA ASN A 170 2.53 5.02 -26.40
C ASN A 170 1.13 5.27 -25.82
N PHE A 171 0.85 4.78 -24.62
CA PHE A 171 -0.43 4.87 -23.94
C PHE A 171 -1.56 4.30 -24.80
N ASP A 172 -1.38 3.15 -25.43
CA ASP A 172 -2.39 2.59 -26.34
C ASP A 172 -2.70 1.14 -26.02
N MET A 173 -3.96 0.77 -26.19
CA MET A 173 -4.37 -0.64 -26.14
C MET A 173 -4.08 -1.24 -27.51
N ILE A 174 -3.09 -2.12 -27.58
CA ILE A 174 -2.59 -2.67 -28.85
C ILE A 174 -3.32 -3.94 -29.26
N ASN A 175 -3.83 -4.71 -28.30
CA ASN A 175 -4.50 -5.97 -28.60
C ASN A 175 -5.57 -6.36 -27.57
N ILE A 176 -6.58 -7.09 -28.04
CA ILE A 176 -7.63 -7.71 -27.23
C ILE A 176 -7.69 -9.18 -27.63
N ILE A 177 -7.18 -10.04 -26.76
CA ILE A 177 -7.21 -11.49 -26.93
C ILE A 177 -8.49 -12.00 -26.27
N LYS A 178 -9.36 -12.63 -27.04
CA LYS A 178 -10.55 -13.32 -26.53
C LYS A 178 -10.17 -14.74 -26.15
N LEU A 179 -10.53 -15.12 -24.94
CA LEU A 179 -10.25 -16.43 -24.38
C LEU A 179 -11.54 -17.25 -24.32
N ASP A 180 -11.44 -18.55 -24.57
CA ASP A 180 -12.60 -19.46 -24.47
C ASP A 180 -12.90 -19.90 -23.03
N TYR A 181 -12.07 -19.45 -22.08
CA TYR A 181 -12.10 -19.83 -20.67
C TYR A 181 -11.92 -18.59 -19.78
N ILE A 182 -12.12 -18.75 -18.47
CA ILE A 182 -11.94 -17.68 -17.50
C ILE A 182 -10.47 -17.65 -17.07
N PRO A 183 -9.72 -16.56 -17.30
CA PRO A 183 -8.31 -16.49 -16.96
C PRO A 183 -8.10 -16.23 -15.47
N HIS A 184 -7.05 -16.85 -14.91
CA HIS A 184 -6.73 -16.67 -13.48
C HIS A 184 -5.47 -15.86 -13.21
N ALA A 185 -4.36 -16.22 -13.87
CA ALA A 185 -3.08 -15.52 -13.76
C ALA A 185 -2.50 -15.28 -15.16
N CYS A 186 -1.70 -14.21 -15.29
CA CYS A 186 -0.96 -13.94 -16.52
C CYS A 186 0.48 -13.56 -16.22
N CYS A 187 1.38 -13.88 -17.14
CA CYS A 187 2.80 -13.56 -17.03
C CYS A 187 3.42 -13.35 -18.41
N TRP A 188 4.14 -12.24 -18.58
CA TRP A 188 4.99 -12.05 -19.75
C TRP A 188 6.21 -12.96 -19.70
N VAL A 189 6.35 -13.76 -20.74
CA VAL A 189 7.48 -14.64 -20.97
C VAL A 189 8.24 -14.10 -22.17
N ASN A 190 9.14 -13.17 -21.89
CA ASN A 190 9.98 -12.59 -22.93
C ASN A 190 11.43 -12.52 -22.43
N ARG A 191 12.29 -13.27 -23.10
CA ARG A 191 13.73 -13.19 -22.88
C ARG A 191 14.26 -11.93 -23.55
N LYS A 192 15.08 -11.16 -22.85
CA LYS A 192 15.67 -9.93 -23.42
C LYS A 192 16.31 -10.18 -24.78
N GLY A 193 15.85 -9.41 -25.78
CA GLY A 193 16.38 -9.45 -27.15
C GLY A 193 15.59 -10.31 -28.13
N ILE A 194 14.57 -11.04 -27.68
CA ILE A 194 13.62 -11.73 -28.57
C ILE A 194 12.46 -10.78 -28.91
N SER A 195 12.08 -10.74 -30.19
CA SER A 195 11.03 -9.84 -30.70
C SER A 195 9.61 -10.30 -30.38
N GLN A 196 9.43 -11.60 -30.10
CA GLN A 196 8.13 -12.17 -29.82
C GLN A 196 7.78 -11.96 -28.34
N ALA A 197 6.72 -11.20 -28.09
CA ALA A 197 6.19 -10.98 -26.75
C ALA A 197 5.16 -12.07 -26.45
N LEU A 198 5.59 -13.15 -25.79
CA LEU A 198 4.68 -14.23 -25.39
C LEU A 198 4.05 -13.91 -24.03
N LEU A 199 2.73 -14.01 -23.97
CA LEU A 199 1.93 -13.87 -22.77
C LEU A 199 1.40 -15.26 -22.37
N ALA A 200 1.85 -15.78 -21.23
CA ALA A 200 1.29 -16.98 -20.64
C ALA A 200 0.05 -16.63 -19.82
N VAL A 201 -1.05 -17.35 -20.02
CA VAL A 201 -2.33 -17.15 -19.32
C VAL A 201 -2.84 -18.49 -18.80
N SER A 202 -3.09 -18.58 -17.49
CA SER A 202 -3.66 -19.77 -16.85
C SER A 202 -5.18 -19.75 -16.83
N ASP A 203 -5.78 -20.93 -16.82
CA ASP A 203 -7.21 -21.15 -16.63
C ASP A 203 -7.59 -21.16 -15.14
N SER A 204 -8.75 -20.59 -14.79
CA SER A 204 -9.25 -20.61 -13.41
C SER A 204 -9.93 -21.93 -13.03
N ALA A 205 -10.38 -22.72 -14.01
CA ALA A 205 -11.02 -24.00 -13.77
C ALA A 205 -10.06 -25.20 -13.83
N SER A 206 -8.86 -25.02 -14.37
CA SER A 206 -7.90 -26.09 -14.62
C SER A 206 -6.45 -25.63 -14.46
N GLY A 207 -5.52 -26.57 -14.29
CA GLY A 207 -4.08 -26.26 -14.25
C GLY A 207 -3.43 -25.95 -15.60
N VAL A 208 -4.24 -25.74 -16.65
CA VAL A 208 -3.76 -25.53 -18.02
C VAL A 208 -3.28 -24.09 -18.20
N ILE A 209 -2.11 -23.94 -18.82
CA ILE A 209 -1.50 -22.67 -19.16
C ILE A 209 -1.39 -22.58 -20.68
N ARG A 210 -1.81 -21.46 -21.28
CA ARG A 210 -1.72 -21.22 -22.72
C ARG A 210 -0.85 -20.02 -23.02
N PHE A 211 -0.07 -20.10 -24.07
CA PHE A 211 0.77 -19.02 -24.56
C PHE A 211 0.09 -18.29 -25.69
N TYR A 212 0.06 -16.97 -25.62
CA TYR A 212 -0.48 -16.10 -26.65
C TYR A 212 0.61 -15.14 -27.12
N ASP A 213 0.66 -14.86 -28.42
CA ASP A 213 1.43 -13.72 -28.89
C ASP A 213 0.68 -12.43 -28.52
N GLY A 214 1.33 -11.53 -27.77
CA GLY A 214 0.76 -10.27 -27.34
C GLY A 214 0.27 -9.39 -28.49
N ARG A 215 0.80 -9.56 -29.71
CA ARG A 215 0.38 -8.87 -30.94
C ARG A 215 -0.33 -9.78 -31.95
N GLY A 216 -0.58 -11.03 -31.58
CA GLY A 216 -1.22 -12.03 -32.43
C GLY A 216 -2.73 -11.88 -32.54
N ASP A 217 -3.35 -12.84 -33.23
CA ASP A 217 -4.79 -12.92 -33.48
C ASP A 217 -5.60 -13.55 -32.33
N GLY A 218 -4.93 -13.87 -31.21
CA GLY A 218 -5.52 -14.51 -30.04
C GLY A 218 -5.61 -16.03 -30.12
N THR A 219 -5.00 -16.65 -31.13
CA THR A 219 -4.79 -18.10 -31.11
C THR A 219 -3.65 -18.48 -30.14
N PRO A 220 -3.81 -19.55 -29.34
CA PRO A 220 -2.74 -20.00 -28.48
C PRO A 220 -1.61 -20.61 -29.32
N VAL A 221 -0.39 -20.11 -29.11
CA VAL A 221 0.83 -20.61 -29.75
C VAL A 221 1.16 -22.01 -29.22
N ASP A 222 1.13 -22.15 -27.90
CA ASP A 222 1.43 -23.39 -27.18
C ASP A 222 0.48 -23.58 -26.00
N THR A 223 0.30 -24.83 -25.57
CA THR A 223 -0.53 -25.19 -24.42
C THR A 223 0.21 -26.17 -23.52
N VAL A 224 0.19 -25.89 -22.21
CA VAL A 224 0.83 -26.69 -21.17
C VAL A 224 -0.25 -27.20 -20.21
N ASP A 225 -0.47 -28.51 -20.19
CA ASP A 225 -1.55 -29.18 -19.45
C ASP A 225 -1.04 -30.22 -18.43
N THR A 226 0.26 -30.51 -18.43
CA THR A 226 0.86 -31.58 -17.61
C THR A 226 1.50 -31.10 -16.30
N LEU A 227 1.71 -29.80 -16.13
CA LEU A 227 2.46 -29.25 -14.98
C LEU A 227 1.64 -29.25 -13.67
N HIS A 228 0.43 -28.69 -13.71
CA HIS A 228 -0.40 -28.49 -12.53
C HIS A 228 -1.70 -29.25 -12.65
N LYS A 229 -2.15 -29.83 -11.53
CA LYS A 229 -3.46 -30.46 -11.43
C LYS A 229 -4.55 -29.47 -11.02
N PHE A 230 -4.19 -28.48 -10.21
CA PHE A 230 -5.09 -27.44 -9.70
C PHE A 230 -4.89 -26.12 -10.46
N PRO A 231 -5.87 -25.20 -10.42
CA PRO A 231 -5.75 -23.90 -11.06
C PRO A 231 -4.49 -23.15 -10.62
N VAL A 232 -3.80 -22.56 -11.61
CA VAL A 232 -2.57 -21.79 -11.38
C VAL A 232 -2.95 -20.34 -11.17
N HIS A 233 -2.72 -19.82 -9.97
CA HIS A 233 -3.12 -18.46 -9.57
C HIS A 233 -1.98 -17.46 -9.54
N LEU A 234 -0.72 -17.93 -9.62
CA LEU A 234 0.45 -17.07 -9.68
C LEU A 234 1.48 -17.59 -10.66
N MET A 235 2.07 -16.69 -11.43
CA MET A 235 3.14 -16.98 -12.38
C MET A 235 4.12 -15.81 -12.47
N VAL A 236 5.42 -16.10 -12.46
CA VAL A 236 6.47 -15.10 -12.69
C VAL A 236 7.58 -15.69 -13.55
N TYR A 237 8.09 -14.89 -14.48
CA TYR A 237 9.17 -15.28 -15.37
C TYR A 237 10.51 -14.72 -14.89
N ASN A 238 11.50 -15.59 -14.83
CA ASN A 238 12.90 -15.28 -14.52
C ASN A 238 13.70 -15.23 -15.83
N ASP A 239 13.91 -14.02 -16.34
CA ASP A 239 14.70 -13.72 -17.54
C ASP A 239 16.17 -14.14 -17.41
N ARG A 240 16.73 -14.18 -16.20
CA ARG A 240 18.15 -14.55 -16.00
C ARG A 240 18.41 -16.04 -16.29
N TYR A 241 17.47 -16.90 -15.89
CA TYR A 241 17.60 -18.35 -16.01
C TYR A 241 16.64 -18.97 -17.03
N ASP A 242 15.80 -18.16 -17.68
CA ASP A 242 14.77 -18.62 -18.61
C ASP A 242 13.83 -19.66 -17.97
N ILE A 243 13.36 -19.34 -16.75
CA ILE A 243 12.49 -20.20 -15.94
C ILE A 243 11.21 -19.45 -15.61
N VAL A 244 10.07 -20.10 -15.77
CA VAL A 244 8.81 -19.69 -15.18
C VAL A 244 8.63 -20.40 -13.84
N ILE A 245 8.33 -19.61 -12.80
CA ILE A 245 7.92 -20.10 -11.50
C ILE A 245 6.41 -19.91 -11.42
N SER A 246 5.68 -20.99 -11.15
CA SER A 246 4.22 -21.00 -11.10
C SER A 246 3.74 -21.64 -9.80
N ALA A 247 2.65 -21.14 -9.24
CA ALA A 247 2.01 -21.72 -8.06
C ALA A 247 0.54 -22.02 -8.31
N ASP A 248 0.08 -23.15 -7.77
CA ASP A 248 -1.33 -23.56 -7.78
C ASP A 248 -2.03 -23.30 -6.44
N GLU A 249 -3.36 -23.32 -6.46
CA GLU A 249 -4.20 -23.12 -5.28
C GLU A 249 -4.02 -24.21 -4.21
N ALA A 250 -3.46 -25.37 -4.58
CA ALA A 250 -3.13 -26.45 -3.64
C ALA A 250 -1.78 -26.24 -2.92
N GLY A 251 -1.07 -25.14 -3.22
CA GLY A 251 0.19 -24.77 -2.59
C GLY A 251 1.42 -25.47 -3.20
N PHE A 252 1.34 -25.97 -4.43
CA PHE A 252 2.50 -26.45 -5.15
C PHE A 252 3.16 -25.33 -5.95
N ILE A 253 4.48 -25.23 -5.84
CA ILE A 253 5.30 -24.37 -6.70
C ILE A 253 6.05 -25.25 -7.69
N GLU A 254 5.94 -24.95 -8.98
CA GLU A 254 6.66 -25.63 -10.06
C GLU A 254 7.58 -24.68 -10.82
N TYR A 255 8.70 -25.26 -11.27
CA TYR A 255 9.74 -24.62 -12.07
C TYR A 255 9.78 -25.28 -13.42
N TRP A 256 9.71 -24.48 -14.48
CA TRP A 256 9.70 -25.00 -15.83
C TRP A 256 10.24 -23.96 -16.80
N GLN A 257 10.83 -24.42 -17.91
CA GLN A 257 11.26 -23.53 -18.98
C GLN A 257 10.10 -23.26 -19.96
N PRO A 258 9.99 -22.06 -20.54
CA PRO A 258 8.94 -21.73 -21.49
C PRO A 258 9.21 -22.26 -22.90
N SER A 259 9.64 -23.52 -23.00
CA SER A 259 9.84 -24.23 -24.25
C SER A 259 9.60 -25.71 -24.02
N GLU A 260 9.10 -26.42 -25.03
CA GLU A 260 8.97 -27.88 -24.95
C GLU A 260 10.30 -28.54 -24.52
N PRO A 261 10.28 -29.49 -23.58
CA PRO A 261 9.12 -30.22 -23.04
C PRO A 261 8.52 -29.62 -21.74
N TRP A 262 8.66 -28.30 -21.49
CA TRP A 262 8.13 -27.62 -20.30
C TRP A 262 8.66 -28.16 -18.96
N GLY A 263 9.83 -28.81 -18.99
CA GLY A 263 10.47 -29.37 -17.81
C GLY A 263 11.44 -28.38 -17.15
N LEU A 264 12.09 -28.84 -16.07
CA LEU A 264 13.21 -28.09 -15.49
C LEU A 264 14.39 -28.01 -16.46
N PRO A 265 15.00 -26.83 -16.65
CA PRO A 265 16.18 -26.68 -17.49
C PRO A 265 17.39 -27.36 -16.86
N LYS A 266 17.83 -28.47 -17.46
CA LYS A 266 18.93 -29.31 -16.93
C LYS A 266 20.33 -28.70 -17.12
N TYR A 267 20.45 -27.67 -17.95
CA TYR A 267 21.73 -27.07 -18.32
C TYR A 267 22.22 -26.00 -17.34
N ILE A 268 21.39 -25.60 -16.36
CA ILE A 268 21.71 -24.51 -15.43
C ILE A 268 22.47 -25.04 -14.23
N PRO A 269 23.74 -24.62 -14.03
CA PRO A 269 24.53 -25.09 -12.90
C PRO A 269 23.92 -24.64 -11.56
N GLY A 270 23.84 -25.57 -10.60
CA GLY A 270 23.31 -25.29 -9.27
C GLY A 270 21.78 -25.30 -9.18
N LEU A 271 21.07 -25.50 -10.29
CA LEU A 271 19.65 -25.82 -10.26
C LEU A 271 19.46 -27.24 -9.71
N TRP A 272 18.51 -27.41 -8.80
CA TRP A 272 18.19 -28.71 -8.23
C TRP A 272 17.66 -29.68 -9.29
N SER A 273 17.98 -30.97 -9.15
CA SER A 273 17.50 -32.03 -10.04
C SER A 273 16.29 -32.77 -9.50
N PHE A 274 16.17 -32.87 -8.18
CA PHE A 274 15.07 -33.56 -7.50
C PHE A 274 14.33 -32.59 -6.61
N LYS A 275 13.00 -32.52 -6.78
CA LYS A 275 12.15 -31.63 -5.98
C LYS A 275 12.17 -31.96 -4.48
N SER A 276 12.46 -33.20 -4.11
CA SER A 276 12.67 -33.62 -2.71
C SER A 276 13.86 -32.96 -2.03
N SER A 277 14.81 -32.41 -2.79
CA SER A 277 15.97 -31.67 -2.25
C SER A 277 15.67 -30.19 -1.97
N THR A 278 14.45 -29.74 -2.27
CA THR A 278 13.98 -28.36 -2.15
C THR A 278 12.96 -28.21 -1.03
N ASP A 279 12.70 -26.97 -0.64
CA ASP A 279 11.67 -26.63 0.35
C ASP A 279 10.38 -26.13 -0.32
N LEU A 280 10.19 -26.39 -1.61
CA LEU A 280 9.04 -25.92 -2.38
C LEU A 280 7.70 -26.58 -1.98
N TYR A 281 7.76 -27.67 -1.18
CA TYR A 281 6.58 -28.31 -0.60
C TYR A 281 6.13 -27.70 0.73
N GLU A 282 6.83 -26.68 1.24
CA GLU A 282 6.53 -26.04 2.52
C GLU A 282 5.08 -25.59 2.61
N PHE A 283 4.55 -24.92 1.57
CA PHE A 283 3.16 -24.43 1.50
C PHE A 283 2.14 -25.57 1.67
N LYS A 284 2.36 -26.69 0.98
CA LYS A 284 1.52 -27.88 1.13
C LYS A 284 1.60 -28.49 2.54
N LYS A 285 2.79 -28.48 3.17
CA LYS A 285 2.96 -28.95 4.55
C LYS A 285 2.21 -28.07 5.54
N SER A 286 2.26 -26.75 5.38
CA SER A 286 1.55 -25.77 6.21
C SER A 286 0.09 -25.57 5.83
N LYS A 287 -0.42 -26.25 4.79
CA LYS A 287 -1.77 -26.05 4.22
C LYS A 287 -2.05 -24.58 3.91
N SER A 288 -1.02 -23.89 3.42
CA SER A 288 -1.10 -22.50 2.97
C SER A 288 -0.81 -22.41 1.48
N PHE A 289 -1.19 -21.29 0.88
CA PHE A 289 -0.88 -20.98 -0.51
C PHE A 289 -0.26 -19.58 -0.60
N PRO A 290 0.66 -19.34 -1.54
CA PRO A 290 1.25 -18.03 -1.74
C PRO A 290 0.23 -17.05 -2.34
N THR A 291 0.26 -15.78 -1.95
CA THR A 291 -0.55 -14.69 -2.56
C THR A 291 0.25 -13.89 -3.59
N CYS A 292 1.58 -13.96 -3.56
CA CYS A 292 2.47 -13.31 -4.51
C CYS A 292 3.76 -14.11 -4.69
N ILE A 293 4.42 -13.90 -5.84
CA ILE A 293 5.79 -14.36 -6.08
C ILE A 293 6.55 -13.18 -6.70
N THR A 294 7.44 -12.56 -5.93
CA THR A 294 8.23 -11.42 -6.40
C THR A 294 9.70 -11.79 -6.47
N LEU A 295 10.27 -11.72 -7.67
CA LEU A 295 11.69 -11.94 -7.90
C LEU A 295 12.50 -10.76 -7.34
N SER A 296 13.64 -11.08 -6.74
CA SER A 296 14.68 -10.09 -6.42
C SER A 296 15.19 -9.41 -7.71
N PRO A 297 15.72 -8.17 -7.64
CA PRO A 297 16.22 -7.46 -8.83
C PRO A 297 17.31 -8.22 -9.61
N ASN A 298 18.15 -8.97 -8.91
CA ASN A 298 19.19 -9.83 -9.49
C ASN A 298 18.67 -11.23 -9.91
N GLN A 299 17.39 -11.50 -9.65
CA GLN A 299 16.67 -12.73 -9.95
C GLN A 299 17.27 -14.01 -9.35
N SER A 300 18.08 -13.89 -8.28
CA SER A 300 18.67 -15.06 -7.59
C SER A 300 17.76 -15.65 -6.52
N SER A 301 16.87 -14.83 -5.98
CA SER A 301 15.93 -15.19 -4.92
C SER A 301 14.53 -14.68 -5.26
N PHE A 302 13.53 -15.26 -4.63
CA PHE A 302 12.15 -14.77 -4.72
C PHE A 302 11.51 -14.78 -3.33
N VAL A 303 10.56 -13.88 -3.14
CA VAL A 303 9.82 -13.73 -1.90
C VAL A 303 8.34 -13.98 -2.16
N THR A 304 7.68 -14.56 -1.17
CA THR A 304 6.26 -14.86 -1.19
C THR A 304 5.65 -14.47 0.15
N PHE A 305 4.42 -13.97 0.11
CA PHE A 305 3.53 -13.95 1.26
C PHE A 305 2.53 -15.10 1.11
N SER A 306 2.06 -15.66 2.20
CA SER A 306 1.10 -16.76 2.17
C SER A 306 0.00 -16.64 3.20
N LEU A 307 -1.11 -17.29 2.87
CA LEU A 307 -2.30 -17.38 3.71
C LEU A 307 -2.74 -18.85 3.81
N PRO A 308 -3.38 -19.25 4.93
CA PRO A 308 -3.76 -18.43 6.08
C PRO A 308 -2.66 -18.27 7.15
N ASP A 309 -1.46 -18.84 6.91
CA ASP A 309 -0.37 -18.85 7.89
C ASP A 309 0.31 -17.49 8.11
N ARG A 310 0.03 -16.48 7.27
CA ARG A 310 0.57 -15.11 7.34
C ARG A 310 2.09 -15.10 7.46
N GLN A 311 2.77 -15.82 6.57
CA GLN A 311 4.23 -15.94 6.61
C GLN A 311 4.88 -15.35 5.36
N VAL A 312 5.94 -14.56 5.57
CA VAL A 312 6.81 -14.10 4.48
C VAL A 312 7.96 -15.09 4.35
N ARG A 313 8.09 -15.71 3.19
CA ARG A 313 9.13 -16.70 2.90
C ARG A 313 10.03 -16.22 1.78
N VAL A 314 11.33 -16.33 1.98
CA VAL A 314 12.36 -16.00 0.98
C VAL A 314 13.03 -17.29 0.55
N PHE A 315 13.01 -17.56 -0.75
CA PHE A 315 13.60 -18.75 -1.34
C PHE A 315 14.75 -18.38 -2.28
N SER A 316 15.70 -19.30 -2.40
CA SER A 316 16.72 -19.27 -3.46
C SER A 316 16.13 -19.87 -4.74
N VAL A 317 16.25 -19.17 -5.87
CA VAL A 317 15.75 -19.66 -7.16
C VAL A 317 16.52 -20.91 -7.60
N LEU A 318 17.85 -20.89 -7.52
CA LEU A 318 18.68 -22.01 -7.98
C LEU A 318 18.51 -23.25 -7.11
N SER A 319 18.59 -23.11 -5.79
CA SER A 319 18.52 -24.28 -4.90
C SER A 319 17.09 -24.69 -4.52
N GLY A 320 16.09 -23.84 -4.76
CA GLY A 320 14.71 -24.07 -4.31
C GLY A 320 14.56 -24.17 -2.79
N LYS A 321 15.60 -23.79 -2.04
CA LYS A 321 15.62 -23.88 -0.57
C LYS A 321 15.09 -22.60 0.07
N LEU A 322 14.45 -22.77 1.21
CA LEU A 322 13.99 -21.67 2.04
C LEU A 322 15.21 -21.03 2.71
N LEU A 323 15.44 -19.76 2.41
CA LEU A 323 16.53 -18.98 3.01
C LEU A 323 16.08 -18.35 4.32
N ARG A 324 14.86 -17.79 4.35
CA ARG A 324 14.31 -17.06 5.49
C ARG A 324 12.81 -17.20 5.58
N LYS A 325 12.31 -17.09 6.81
CA LYS A 325 10.89 -17.16 7.17
C LYS A 325 10.63 -16.07 8.22
N TYR A 326 9.64 -15.22 7.98
CA TYR A 326 9.17 -14.21 8.92
C TYR A 326 7.71 -14.52 9.26
N ASP A 327 7.43 -14.58 10.56
CA ASP A 327 6.11 -14.89 11.08
C ASP A 327 5.35 -13.59 11.35
N GLU A 328 4.23 -13.41 10.66
CA GLU A 328 3.31 -12.28 10.81
C GLU A 328 1.91 -12.78 11.19
N SER A 329 1.84 -13.95 11.81
CA SER A 329 0.60 -14.50 12.37
C SER A 329 0.03 -13.59 13.45
N LEU A 330 -1.29 -13.59 13.56
CA LEU A 330 -1.99 -12.78 14.57
C LEU A 330 -1.59 -13.16 16.00
N GLU A 331 -1.34 -14.45 16.23
CA GLU A 331 -0.88 -14.97 17.53
C GLU A 331 0.48 -14.38 17.89
N ALA A 332 1.47 -14.46 16.99
CA ALA A 332 2.79 -13.88 17.21
C ALA A 332 2.72 -12.36 17.48
N ILE A 333 1.89 -11.63 16.74
CA ILE A 333 1.74 -10.18 16.93
C ILE A 333 1.07 -9.87 18.28
N GLN A 334 0.04 -10.63 18.68
CA GLN A 334 -0.62 -10.47 19.98
C GLN A 334 0.33 -10.76 21.14
N GLU A 335 1.11 -11.84 21.05
CA GLU A 335 2.11 -12.19 22.07
C GLU A 335 3.17 -11.10 22.20
N MET A 336 3.69 -10.58 21.09
CA MET A 336 4.65 -9.47 21.10
C MET A 336 4.07 -8.21 21.73
N GLN A 337 2.79 -7.91 21.45
CA GLN A 337 2.10 -6.77 22.03
C GLN A 337 1.91 -6.93 23.55
N GLN A 338 1.50 -8.11 24.01
CA GLN A 338 1.28 -8.40 25.44
C GLN A 338 2.59 -8.47 26.23
N ALA A 339 3.64 -9.03 25.64
CA ALA A 339 4.97 -9.11 26.24
C ALA A 339 5.71 -7.76 26.22
N GLY A 340 5.16 -6.75 25.55
CA GLY A 340 5.79 -5.43 25.38
C GLY A 340 7.02 -5.45 24.46
N THR A 341 7.27 -6.54 23.75
CA THR A 341 8.41 -6.72 22.84
C THR A 341 8.10 -6.33 21.39
N ALA A 342 6.87 -5.90 21.12
CA ALA A 342 6.49 -5.35 19.82
C ALA A 342 7.33 -4.11 19.49
N ILE A 343 7.84 -4.05 18.25
CA ILE A 343 8.64 -2.94 17.73
C ILE A 343 7.89 -1.61 17.81
N TYR A 344 6.57 -1.67 17.66
CA TYR A 344 5.68 -0.52 17.81
C TYR A 344 4.45 -0.97 18.59
N GLN A 345 4.25 -0.37 19.76
CA GLN A 345 3.09 -0.65 20.59
C GLN A 345 1.94 0.28 20.19
N VAL A 346 0.86 -0.32 19.70
CA VAL A 346 -0.39 0.38 19.42
C VAL A 346 -1.28 0.38 20.68
N GLU A 347 -2.04 1.44 20.90
CA GLU A 347 -3.04 1.49 21.97
C GLU A 347 -4.01 0.30 21.85
N THR A 348 -4.37 -0.32 22.98
CA THR A 348 -5.18 -1.55 23.04
C THR A 348 -6.49 -1.46 22.24
N MET A 349 -7.18 -0.32 22.28
CA MET A 349 -8.43 -0.14 21.54
C MET A 349 -8.20 -0.13 20.02
N GLU A 350 -7.21 0.63 19.56
CA GLU A 350 -6.85 0.71 18.13
C GLU A 350 -6.30 -0.63 17.64
N PHE A 351 -5.47 -1.32 18.44
CA PHE A 351 -4.99 -2.66 18.13
C PHE A 351 -6.16 -3.65 17.96
N GLY A 352 -7.18 -3.57 18.83
CA GLY A 352 -8.39 -4.36 18.72
C GLY A 352 -9.17 -4.10 17.42
N ARG A 353 -9.28 -2.83 17.00
CA ARG A 353 -9.91 -2.45 15.72
C ARG A 353 -9.15 -3.01 14.53
N ARG A 354 -7.82 -2.85 14.50
CA ARG A 354 -6.97 -3.38 13.43
C ARG A 354 -6.99 -4.91 13.36
N LEU A 355 -7.04 -5.58 14.52
CA LEU A 355 -7.18 -7.03 14.59
C LEU A 355 -8.54 -7.52 14.06
N ALA A 356 -9.63 -6.81 14.35
CA ALA A 356 -10.95 -7.12 13.79
C ALA A 356 -10.95 -6.96 12.27
N MET A 357 -10.33 -5.89 11.76
CA MET A 357 -10.16 -5.66 10.33
C MET A 357 -9.34 -6.78 9.67
N GLU A 358 -8.26 -7.24 10.29
CA GLU A 358 -7.40 -8.32 9.76
C GLU A 358 -8.11 -9.69 9.73
N LYS A 359 -9.10 -9.91 10.60
CA LYS A 359 -9.96 -11.11 10.55
C LYS A 359 -10.96 -11.03 9.41
N GLU A 360 -11.56 -9.87 9.18
CA GLU A 360 -12.48 -9.66 8.05
C GLU A 360 -11.74 -9.75 6.70
N PHE A 361 -10.49 -9.31 6.67
CA PHE A 361 -9.63 -9.30 5.50
C PHE A 361 -9.43 -10.67 4.83
N GLU A 362 -9.54 -11.75 5.60
CA GLU A 362 -9.41 -13.14 5.12
C GLU A 362 -10.75 -13.79 4.78
N LEU A 363 -11.86 -13.15 5.13
CA LEU A 363 -13.18 -13.67 4.78
C LEU A 363 -13.52 -13.31 3.33
N PRO A 364 -14.22 -14.20 2.61
CA PRO A 364 -14.73 -13.87 1.29
C PRO A 364 -15.64 -12.64 1.35
N GLY A 365 -15.40 -11.68 0.46
CA GLY A 365 -16.26 -10.52 0.28
C GLY A 365 -17.61 -10.88 -0.38
N PRO A 366 -18.49 -9.89 -0.59
CA PRO A 366 -19.76 -10.08 -1.31
C PRO A 366 -19.58 -10.62 -2.75
N ASP A 367 -18.42 -10.36 -3.34
CA ASP A 367 -17.96 -10.83 -4.64
C ASP A 367 -17.41 -12.27 -4.62
N GLY A 368 -17.34 -12.90 -3.44
CA GLY A 368 -16.83 -14.26 -3.26
C GLY A 368 -15.29 -14.36 -3.25
N HIS A 369 -14.59 -13.26 -3.48
CA HIS A 369 -13.13 -13.21 -3.46
C HIS A 369 -12.62 -12.87 -2.07
N ILE A 370 -11.50 -13.45 -1.67
CA ILE A 370 -10.81 -13.11 -0.41
C ILE A 370 -9.92 -11.89 -0.67
N PRO A 371 -10.17 -10.73 -0.03
CA PRO A 371 -9.40 -9.52 -0.29
C PRO A 371 -7.90 -9.66 -0.03
N ALA A 372 -7.54 -10.52 0.91
CA ALA A 372 -6.14 -10.81 1.23
C ALA A 372 -5.33 -11.41 0.07
N ARG A 373 -5.97 -11.93 -0.99
CA ARG A 373 -5.28 -12.43 -2.19
C ARG A 373 -4.41 -11.40 -2.89
N TRP A 374 -4.75 -10.10 -2.77
CA TRP A 374 -4.01 -9.01 -3.42
C TRP A 374 -2.82 -8.49 -2.60
N SER A 375 -2.56 -9.10 -1.44
CA SER A 375 -1.38 -8.82 -0.63
C SER A 375 -0.11 -9.29 -1.32
N ASN A 376 0.90 -8.42 -1.37
CA ASN A 376 2.19 -8.76 -1.94
C ASN A 376 3.34 -8.37 -1.01
N VAL A 377 4.52 -8.88 -1.36
CA VAL A 377 5.81 -8.48 -0.80
C VAL A 377 6.68 -8.05 -1.96
N ILE A 378 7.39 -6.94 -1.82
CA ILE A 378 8.30 -6.43 -2.85
C ILE A 378 9.73 -6.36 -2.33
N TRP A 379 10.67 -6.34 -3.26
CA TRP A 379 12.09 -6.08 -3.00
C TRP A 379 12.40 -4.62 -3.26
N ASP A 380 13.40 -4.11 -2.56
CA ASP A 380 14.11 -2.91 -3.01
C ASP A 380 15.04 -3.23 -4.20
N GLU A 381 15.53 -2.21 -4.91
CA GLU A 381 16.42 -2.31 -6.06
C GLU A 381 17.76 -3.00 -5.75
N THR A 382 18.23 -2.96 -4.49
CA THR A 382 19.46 -3.65 -4.09
C THR A 382 19.23 -5.14 -3.84
N GLY A 383 17.99 -5.55 -3.57
CA GLY A 383 17.64 -6.92 -3.17
C GLY A 383 18.06 -7.27 -1.74
N ALA A 384 18.35 -6.28 -0.89
CA ALA A 384 18.72 -6.48 0.51
C ALA A 384 17.52 -6.35 1.45
N PHE A 385 16.51 -5.56 1.07
CA PHE A 385 15.32 -5.28 1.85
C PHE A 385 14.09 -5.87 1.19
N ILE A 386 13.20 -6.39 2.04
CA ILE A 386 11.84 -6.75 1.65
C ILE A 386 10.86 -5.78 2.32
N ILE A 387 9.80 -5.44 1.60
CA ILE A 387 8.79 -4.49 2.03
C ILE A 387 7.43 -5.16 1.89
N TYR A 388 6.64 -5.17 2.97
CA TYR A 388 5.32 -5.77 2.99
C TYR A 388 4.41 -5.12 4.03
N ALA A 389 3.11 -5.13 3.74
CA ALA A 389 2.11 -4.52 4.61
C ALA A 389 1.60 -5.52 5.65
N THR A 390 1.52 -5.07 6.90
CA THR A 390 1.09 -5.83 8.08
C THR A 390 0.01 -5.06 8.83
N LEU A 391 -0.52 -5.67 9.90
CA LEU A 391 -1.49 -5.04 10.80
C LEU A 391 -0.98 -3.70 11.39
N LEU A 392 0.32 -3.58 11.65
CA LEU A 392 0.91 -2.38 12.25
C LEU A 392 1.18 -1.26 11.23
N GLY A 393 1.22 -1.59 9.93
CA GLY A 393 1.70 -0.70 8.87
C GLY A 393 2.61 -1.46 7.90
N ILE A 394 3.38 -0.73 7.10
CA ILE A 394 4.27 -1.28 6.09
C ILE A 394 5.66 -1.49 6.69
N LYS A 395 6.06 -2.75 6.87
CA LYS A 395 7.37 -3.12 7.40
C LYS A 395 8.43 -3.14 6.30
N ILE A 396 9.58 -2.55 6.59
CA ILE A 396 10.80 -2.67 5.80
C ILE A 396 11.78 -3.53 6.58
N VAL A 397 12.07 -4.73 6.06
CA VAL A 397 12.92 -5.71 6.74
C VAL A 397 14.22 -5.89 5.97
N ASN A 398 15.34 -5.68 6.66
CA ASN A 398 16.65 -6.01 6.12
C ASN A 398 16.84 -7.52 6.19
N THR A 399 16.95 -8.16 5.03
CA THR A 399 17.13 -9.60 4.97
C THR A 399 18.51 -10.00 5.49
N VAL A 400 19.57 -9.24 5.27
CA VAL A 400 20.93 -9.58 5.72
C VAL A 400 21.05 -9.61 7.25
N THR A 401 20.47 -8.61 7.93
CA THR A 401 20.53 -8.48 9.39
C THR A 401 19.33 -9.14 10.11
N ASN A 402 18.27 -9.48 9.37
CA ASN A 402 16.99 -9.98 9.87
C ASN A 402 16.30 -9.03 10.86
N ARG A 403 16.42 -7.73 10.64
CA ARG A 403 15.80 -6.71 11.49
C ARG A 403 14.79 -5.89 10.70
N VAL A 404 13.69 -5.55 11.35
CA VAL A 404 12.79 -4.50 10.86
C VAL A 404 13.51 -3.18 11.04
N VAL A 405 13.72 -2.46 9.94
CA VAL A 405 14.46 -1.20 9.95
C VAL A 405 13.51 -0.02 10.06
N ARG A 406 12.34 -0.09 9.43
CA ARG A 406 11.30 0.95 9.45
C ARG A 406 9.89 0.35 9.40
N ILE A 407 8.93 1.09 9.93
CA ILE A 407 7.51 0.83 9.79
C ILE A 407 6.85 2.12 9.30
N LEU A 408 6.34 2.12 8.07
CA LEU A 408 5.62 3.25 7.49
C LEU A 408 4.12 3.09 7.73
N GLY A 409 3.37 4.19 7.78
CA GLY A 409 1.92 4.17 7.95
C GLY A 409 1.46 3.69 9.33
N LYS A 410 2.34 3.73 10.35
CA LYS A 410 2.03 3.22 11.69
C LYS A 410 0.97 4.05 12.42
N ASP A 411 0.93 5.35 12.12
CA ASP A 411 -0.01 6.32 12.69
C ASP A 411 -1.34 6.39 11.92
N GLU A 412 -1.46 5.63 10.83
CA GLU A 412 -2.67 5.58 10.01
C GLU A 412 -3.54 4.39 10.43
N ALA A 413 -4.84 4.60 10.58
CA ALA A 413 -5.81 3.52 10.87
C ALA A 413 -6.11 2.63 9.64
N LEU A 414 -5.40 2.86 8.53
CA LEU A 414 -5.61 2.20 7.25
C LEU A 414 -4.86 0.86 7.19
N ARG A 415 -5.53 -0.18 6.70
CA ARG A 415 -4.86 -1.42 6.32
C ARG A 415 -4.36 -1.33 4.87
N PHE A 416 -3.06 -1.09 4.72
CA PHE A 416 -2.40 -1.03 3.41
C PHE A 416 -2.28 -2.42 2.77
N MET A 417 -2.29 -2.47 1.45
CA MET A 417 -2.15 -3.67 0.62
C MET A 417 -1.41 -3.31 -0.67
N ASN A 418 -1.12 -4.32 -1.49
CA ASN A 418 -0.55 -4.21 -2.84
C ASN A 418 0.45 -3.04 -3.03
N LEU A 419 1.71 -3.32 -2.69
CA LEU A 419 2.81 -2.38 -2.69
C LEU A 419 3.52 -2.33 -4.05
N SER A 420 3.97 -1.15 -4.46
CA SER A 420 4.94 -0.97 -5.53
C SER A 420 5.93 0.15 -5.18
N LEU A 421 7.18 0.02 -5.61
CA LEU A 421 8.26 0.92 -5.21
C LEU A 421 8.91 1.56 -6.44
N TYR A 422 9.23 2.83 -6.30
CA TYR A 422 10.05 3.61 -7.21
C TYR A 422 11.23 4.18 -6.43
N GLN A 423 12.47 3.88 -6.80
CA GLN A 423 13.67 4.40 -6.11
C GLN A 423 14.51 5.35 -6.97
N GLY A 424 13.93 5.85 -8.07
CA GLY A 424 14.56 6.81 -8.96
C GLY A 424 15.73 6.25 -9.77
N ALA A 425 15.66 6.35 -11.10
CA ALA A 425 16.86 6.21 -11.91
C ALA A 425 17.74 7.47 -11.73
N PRO A 426 19.07 7.35 -11.57
CA PRO A 426 19.93 8.52 -11.50
C PRO A 426 19.78 9.32 -12.81
N ALA A 427 19.30 10.55 -12.71
CA ALA A 427 19.16 11.44 -13.84
C ALA A 427 20.56 11.67 -14.46
N LYS A 428 20.75 11.15 -15.68
CA LYS A 428 21.97 11.05 -16.48
C LYS A 428 22.89 9.89 -16.11
N LYS A 429 23.12 9.02 -17.10
CA LYS A 429 24.23 8.04 -17.20
C LYS A 429 25.59 8.75 -17.23
N THR A 430 25.91 9.51 -16.19
CA THR A 430 27.29 9.80 -15.85
C THR A 430 27.65 8.73 -14.83
N ILE A 431 28.70 7.96 -15.07
CA ILE A 431 29.12 6.87 -14.19
C ILE A 431 29.46 7.48 -12.83
N THR A 432 28.49 7.53 -11.92
CA THR A 432 28.73 7.89 -10.53
C THR A 432 29.14 6.60 -9.83
N THR A 433 30.44 6.42 -9.60
CA THR A 433 30.91 5.27 -8.81
C THR A 433 30.38 5.41 -7.37
N VAL A 434 30.18 4.28 -6.69
CA VAL A 434 29.74 4.24 -5.27
C VAL A 434 30.64 5.12 -4.38
N ALA A 435 31.93 5.24 -4.73
CA ALA A 435 32.89 6.12 -4.06
C ALA A 435 32.63 7.62 -4.31
N MET A 436 32.16 8.02 -5.50
CA MET A 436 31.84 9.42 -5.79
C MET A 436 30.52 9.86 -5.16
N ALA A 437 29.53 8.96 -5.03
CA ALA A 437 28.29 9.22 -4.30
C ALA A 437 28.52 9.39 -2.78
N ALA A 438 29.59 8.78 -2.24
CA ALA A 438 29.99 8.93 -0.84
C ALA A 438 30.77 10.24 -0.55
N SER A 439 31.12 11.04 -1.57
CA SER A 439 31.79 12.32 -1.37
C SER A 439 30.77 13.42 -1.07
N ALA A 440 30.97 14.15 0.04
CA ALA A 440 30.06 15.19 0.54
C ALA A 440 30.10 16.50 -0.30
N ASN A 441 29.93 16.39 -1.62
CA ASN A 441 29.90 17.54 -2.54
C ASN A 441 28.46 18.11 -2.65
N PRO A 442 28.20 19.36 -2.21
CA PRO A 442 26.82 19.91 -2.14
C PRO A 442 26.13 20.04 -3.51
N ILE A 443 26.88 20.32 -4.59
CA ILE A 443 26.34 20.51 -5.95
C ILE A 443 25.92 19.17 -6.60
N LEU A 444 26.54 18.06 -6.19
CA LEU A 444 26.16 16.70 -6.59
C LEU A 444 24.96 16.18 -5.78
N ALA A 445 24.77 16.68 -4.55
CA ALA A 445 23.67 16.30 -3.68
C ALA A 445 22.30 16.78 -4.19
N GLU A 446 22.19 18.03 -4.67
CA GLU A 446 20.93 18.55 -5.23
C GLU A 446 20.56 17.92 -6.59
N LYS A 447 21.54 17.66 -7.47
CA LYS A 447 21.28 17.02 -8.79
C LYS A 447 21.08 15.50 -8.72
N GLY A 448 21.39 14.89 -7.58
CA GLY A 448 21.32 13.44 -7.36
C GLY A 448 20.21 13.01 -6.40
N GLN A 449 19.34 13.93 -5.96
CA GLN A 449 18.30 13.62 -4.99
C GLN A 449 17.23 12.73 -5.66
N ARG A 450 17.40 11.41 -5.48
CA ARG A 450 16.36 10.44 -5.80
C ARG A 450 15.16 10.76 -4.92
N ASP A 451 13.98 10.78 -5.52
CA ASP A 451 12.69 10.89 -4.83
C ASP A 451 12.09 9.47 -4.73
N PRO A 452 12.45 8.67 -3.70
CA PRO A 452 11.92 7.34 -3.58
C PRO A 452 10.48 7.41 -3.11
N ILE A 453 9.62 6.74 -3.85
CA ILE A 453 8.19 6.71 -3.59
C ILE A 453 7.72 5.28 -3.46
N LEU A 454 7.01 4.98 -2.39
CA LEU A 454 6.26 3.74 -2.22
C LEU A 454 4.78 4.02 -2.46
N PHE A 455 4.18 3.27 -3.37
CA PHE A 455 2.75 3.28 -3.61
C PHE A 455 2.10 2.06 -2.97
N CYS A 456 0.90 2.23 -2.43
CA CYS A 456 0.13 1.13 -1.86
C CYS A 456 -1.37 1.37 -1.99
N THR A 457 -2.14 0.29 -2.03
CA THR A 457 -3.62 0.36 -1.98
C THR A 457 -4.11 0.20 -0.54
N GLY A 458 -5.38 0.50 -0.28
CA GLY A 458 -5.99 0.31 1.04
C GLY A 458 -7.15 -0.67 1.00
N TYR A 459 -7.31 -1.48 2.04
CA TYR A 459 -8.43 -2.40 2.18
C TYR A 459 -9.77 -1.65 2.17
N LYS A 460 -10.68 -2.01 1.25
CA LYS A 460 -11.97 -1.36 1.02
C LYS A 460 -11.90 0.16 0.79
N ARG A 461 -10.78 0.66 0.24
CA ARG A 461 -10.61 2.07 -0.10
C ARG A 461 -10.51 2.23 -1.62
N GLN A 462 -11.23 3.21 -2.15
CA GLN A 462 -11.19 3.60 -3.57
C GLN A 462 -10.01 4.56 -3.84
N ARG A 463 -8.89 4.33 -3.16
CA ARG A 463 -7.71 5.21 -3.16
C ARG A 463 -6.44 4.40 -3.12
N PHE A 464 -5.39 4.92 -3.76
CA PHE A 464 -4.02 4.51 -3.51
C PHE A 464 -3.27 5.65 -2.83
N TYR A 465 -2.29 5.27 -2.03
CA TYR A 465 -1.52 6.13 -1.15
C TYR A 465 -0.08 6.14 -1.58
N MET A 466 0.57 7.27 -1.35
CA MET A 466 1.94 7.55 -1.76
C MET A 466 2.75 7.94 -0.53
N PHE A 467 3.77 7.15 -0.20
CA PHE A 467 4.75 7.45 0.85
C PHE A 467 6.02 8.00 0.22
N THR A 468 6.52 9.09 0.77
CA THR A 468 7.77 9.73 0.35
C THR A 468 8.73 9.83 1.52
N ARG A 469 9.81 10.62 1.38
CA ARG A 469 10.71 10.94 2.49
C ARG A 469 10.22 12.13 3.32
N SER A 470 9.27 12.90 2.81
CA SER A 470 8.70 14.06 3.49
C SER A 470 7.37 13.71 4.12
N GLU A 471 7.19 14.12 5.37
CA GLU A 471 5.87 14.11 6.01
C GLU A 471 4.90 15.05 5.27
N PRO A 472 3.59 14.76 5.29
CA PRO A 472 2.60 15.65 4.69
C PRO A 472 2.62 17.03 5.37
N GLU A 473 2.41 18.11 4.60
CA GLU A 473 2.18 19.44 5.19
C GLU A 473 0.78 19.49 5.83
N ASP A 474 0.66 19.99 7.06
CA ASP A 474 -0.59 20.09 7.86
C ASP A 474 -1.68 21.02 7.28
N LYS A 475 -1.56 21.45 6.02
CA LYS A 475 -2.63 22.19 5.33
C LYS A 475 -3.74 21.21 4.96
N SER A 476 -4.73 21.11 5.84
CA SER A 476 -5.91 20.26 5.66
C SER A 476 -6.58 20.48 4.30
N GLY A 477 -6.53 19.46 3.43
CA GLY A 477 -7.18 19.47 2.11
C GLY A 477 -6.28 19.10 0.93
N ASP A 478 -4.96 19.27 1.03
CA ASP A 478 -4.03 19.02 -0.10
C ASP A 478 -3.50 17.57 -0.16
N ARG A 479 -3.71 16.78 0.91
CA ARG A 479 -3.21 15.40 1.01
C ARG A 479 -4.04 14.42 0.19
N ASP A 480 -5.36 14.60 0.20
CA ASP A 480 -6.33 13.68 -0.40
C ASP A 480 -6.86 14.24 -1.71
N ILE A 481 -6.19 13.89 -2.81
CA ILE A 481 -6.45 14.49 -4.12
C ILE A 481 -7.72 13.90 -4.72
N PHE A 482 -8.70 14.78 -4.94
CA PHE A 482 -9.93 14.48 -5.66
C PHE A 482 -9.73 14.71 -7.16
N ASN A 483 -9.14 13.72 -7.84
CA ASN A 483 -8.79 13.79 -9.26
C ASN A 483 -9.91 13.29 -10.21
N GLU A 484 -10.97 12.69 -9.68
CA GLU A 484 -12.13 12.28 -10.47
C GLU A 484 -13.31 13.20 -10.15
N ARG A 485 -14.03 13.69 -11.17
CA ARG A 485 -15.39 14.19 -10.92
C ARG A 485 -16.29 12.97 -10.78
N PRO A 486 -17.10 12.84 -9.72
CA PRO A 486 -18.00 11.70 -9.59
C PRO A 486 -18.84 11.63 -10.87
N THR A 487 -18.88 10.45 -11.49
CA THR A 487 -19.56 10.26 -12.78
C THR A 487 -21.02 10.68 -12.65
N ARG A 488 -21.75 11.03 -13.72
CA ARG A 488 -23.18 11.37 -13.61
C ARG A 488 -24.02 10.20 -13.08
N GLU A 489 -23.51 8.98 -13.23
CA GLU A 489 -24.04 7.74 -12.67
C GLU A 489 -23.68 7.55 -11.19
N GLU A 490 -22.52 7.98 -10.68
CA GLU A 490 -22.26 8.14 -9.24
C GLU A 490 -22.87 9.43 -8.69
N GLN A 491 -23.09 10.42 -9.54
CA GLN A 491 -24.04 11.52 -9.48
C GLN A 491 -25.39 10.96 -9.07
N SER A 492 -25.88 10.07 -9.93
CA SER A 492 -27.15 9.38 -9.85
C SER A 492 -27.12 8.08 -9.08
N VAL A 493 -26.05 7.67 -8.41
CA VAL A 493 -25.95 6.46 -7.56
C VAL A 493 -25.49 6.88 -6.18
N ALA A 494 -24.80 8.00 -6.01
CA ALA A 494 -24.89 8.81 -4.79
C ALA A 494 -26.29 9.47 -4.70
N THR A 495 -26.96 9.72 -5.85
CA THR A 495 -28.37 10.15 -5.90
C THR A 495 -29.36 9.03 -6.34
N ALA A 496 -28.94 7.76 -6.43
CA ALA A 496 -29.84 6.58 -6.56
C ALA A 496 -29.46 5.30 -5.76
N THR A 497 -28.43 5.30 -4.92
CA THR A 497 -28.56 4.61 -3.60
C THR A 497 -29.66 5.27 -2.77
N THR A 498 -30.15 6.44 -3.21
CA THR A 498 -31.39 7.13 -2.85
C THR A 498 -32.53 6.95 -3.86
N GLY A 499 -32.60 5.85 -4.63
CA GLY A 499 -33.61 5.76 -5.70
C GLY A 499 -33.83 4.41 -6.36
N ASN A 500 -34.22 3.40 -5.59
CA ASN A 500 -35.26 2.40 -5.90
C ASN A 500 -35.03 1.08 -5.14
N VAL A 501 -35.21 1.13 -3.83
CA VAL A 501 -35.92 0.04 -3.14
C VAL A 501 -37.30 0.61 -2.83
N ALA A 502 -38.27 0.23 -3.66
CA ALA A 502 -39.67 0.38 -3.29
C ALA A 502 -39.95 -0.57 -2.12
N GLY A 503 -39.90 -0.03 -0.90
CA GLY A 503 -40.18 -0.75 0.35
C GLY A 503 -39.21 -0.34 1.48
N PRO A 504 -39.68 -0.09 2.71
CA PRO A 504 -38.92 0.61 3.73
C PRO A 504 -37.79 -0.26 4.31
N SER A 505 -36.59 0.30 4.48
CA SER A 505 -35.49 -0.35 5.23
C SER A 505 -34.54 0.67 5.86
N PRO A 506 -33.92 0.33 6.99
CA PRO A 506 -34.49 0.34 8.32
C PRO A 506 -34.32 1.73 8.93
N VAL A 507 -35.41 2.19 9.51
CA VAL A 507 -35.51 3.45 10.22
C VAL A 507 -34.60 3.42 11.45
N ALA A 508 -33.46 4.12 11.40
CA ALA A 508 -32.57 4.24 12.54
C ALA A 508 -33.23 5.07 13.64
N ASN A 509 -33.20 4.55 14.86
CA ASN A 509 -33.91 5.15 16.00
C ASN A 509 -32.98 5.87 16.97
N ALA A 510 -31.67 5.68 16.84
CA ALA A 510 -30.67 6.34 17.67
C ALA A 510 -29.40 6.64 16.87
N ALA A 511 -28.63 7.61 17.34
CA ALA A 511 -27.32 7.94 16.82
C ALA A 511 -26.42 8.42 17.96
N THR A 512 -25.13 8.15 17.86
CA THR A 512 -24.09 8.64 18.76
C THR A 512 -23.17 9.57 17.99
N MET A 513 -23.17 10.85 18.36
CA MET A 513 -22.29 11.85 17.78
C MET A 513 -21.04 11.98 18.64
N HIS A 514 -19.90 11.58 18.10
CA HIS A 514 -18.60 11.71 18.75
C HIS A 514 -18.05 13.11 18.47
N THR A 515 -17.71 13.86 19.52
CA THR A 515 -17.15 15.21 19.38
C THR A 515 -15.80 15.30 20.09
N THR A 516 -15.05 16.37 19.83
CA THR A 516 -13.80 16.64 20.57
C THR A 516 -13.99 16.83 22.08
N PHE A 517 -15.23 17.03 22.56
CA PHE A 517 -15.58 17.17 23.97
C PHE A 517 -16.19 15.90 24.59
N GLY A 518 -16.39 14.84 23.78
CA GLY A 518 -17.02 13.59 24.20
C GLY A 518 -18.25 13.23 23.36
N ASP A 519 -18.97 12.22 23.81
CA ASP A 519 -20.04 11.58 23.04
C ASP A 519 -21.41 12.13 23.41
N ILE A 520 -22.25 12.38 22.40
CA ILE A 520 -23.63 12.83 22.55
C ILE A 520 -24.53 11.78 21.91
N HIS A 521 -25.25 11.02 22.74
CA HIS A 521 -26.17 9.99 22.27
C HIS A 521 -27.58 10.57 22.16
N MET A 522 -28.20 10.43 20.99
CA MET A 522 -29.50 10.99 20.68
C MET A 522 -30.46 9.93 20.13
N ARG A 523 -31.71 10.03 20.55
CA ARG A 523 -32.83 9.30 19.97
C ARG A 523 -33.41 10.10 18.81
N LEU A 524 -33.69 9.42 17.71
CA LEU A 524 -34.29 10.00 16.51
C LEU A 524 -35.81 9.73 16.48
N PHE A 525 -36.55 10.59 15.79
CA PHE A 525 -38.03 10.54 15.68
C PHE A 525 -38.51 10.34 14.22
N PRO A 526 -38.17 9.21 13.61
CA PRO A 526 -38.43 8.98 12.18
C PRO A 526 -39.91 8.80 11.83
N GLN A 527 -40.77 8.51 12.81
CA GLN A 527 -42.22 8.45 12.60
C GLN A 527 -42.82 9.86 12.48
N GLN A 528 -42.24 10.83 13.17
CA GLN A 528 -42.72 12.21 13.23
C GLN A 528 -42.04 13.11 12.20
N ALA A 529 -40.75 12.87 11.91
CA ALA A 529 -39.95 13.63 10.96
C ALA A 529 -39.12 12.68 10.06
N PRO A 530 -39.77 11.89 9.19
CA PRO A 530 -39.10 10.89 8.38
C PRO A 530 -38.01 11.47 7.47
N LYS A 531 -38.27 12.60 6.79
CA LYS A 531 -37.27 13.21 5.90
C LYS A 531 -36.11 13.81 6.67
N ALA A 532 -36.36 14.49 7.78
CA ALA A 532 -35.27 15.06 8.58
C ALA A 532 -34.37 13.96 9.17
N VAL A 533 -34.95 12.86 9.65
CA VAL A 533 -34.17 11.71 10.14
C VAL A 533 -33.42 11.02 9.00
N GLU A 534 -34.06 10.79 7.85
CA GLU A 534 -33.40 10.22 6.68
C GLU A 534 -32.21 11.07 6.22
N ASN A 535 -32.39 12.39 6.17
CA ASN A 535 -31.36 13.35 5.84
C ASN A 535 -30.19 13.31 6.83
N PHE A 536 -30.47 13.35 8.13
CA PHE A 536 -29.45 13.26 9.17
C PHE A 536 -28.68 11.93 9.11
N VAL A 537 -29.40 10.81 8.99
CA VAL A 537 -28.79 9.47 8.92
C VAL A 537 -27.98 9.29 7.64
N GLY A 538 -28.45 9.81 6.51
CA GLY A 538 -27.73 9.77 5.24
C GLY A 538 -26.43 10.57 5.31
N HIS A 539 -26.45 11.76 5.91
CA HIS A 539 -25.24 12.54 6.15
C HIS A 539 -24.28 11.86 7.14
N ALA A 540 -24.80 11.26 8.23
CA ALA A 540 -23.99 10.51 9.17
C ALA A 540 -23.27 9.32 8.51
N ARG A 541 -23.99 8.49 7.76
CA ARG A 541 -23.44 7.30 7.08
C ARG A 541 -22.47 7.62 5.95
N SER A 542 -22.59 8.80 5.33
CA SER A 542 -21.66 9.27 4.29
C SER A 542 -20.42 9.94 4.85
N GLY A 543 -20.29 10.06 6.18
CA GLY A 543 -19.19 10.77 6.82
C GLY A 543 -19.25 12.29 6.64
N PHE A 544 -20.40 12.84 6.22
CA PHE A 544 -20.55 14.27 5.93
C PHE A 544 -20.26 15.16 7.16
N PHE A 545 -20.60 14.70 8.35
CA PHE A 545 -20.39 15.46 9.59
C PHE A 545 -18.95 15.38 10.11
N GLU A 546 -18.07 14.53 9.55
CA GLU A 546 -16.69 14.39 10.02
C GLU A 546 -15.90 15.70 9.81
N GLY A 547 -15.36 16.25 10.89
CA GLY A 547 -14.64 17.51 10.90
C GLY A 547 -15.50 18.78 10.93
N ILE A 548 -16.84 18.66 10.82
CA ILE A 548 -17.73 19.83 10.91
C ILE A 548 -17.71 20.40 12.34
N ILE A 549 -17.63 21.73 12.43
CA ILE A 549 -17.51 22.43 13.70
C ILE A 549 -18.84 22.99 14.20
N PHE A 550 -18.93 23.17 15.52
CA PHE A 550 -19.96 23.99 16.15
C PHE A 550 -19.66 25.46 15.90
N HIS A 551 -20.15 25.97 14.76
CA HIS A 551 -19.86 27.33 14.30
C HIS A 551 -20.65 28.40 15.05
N ARG A 552 -21.68 28.00 15.81
CA ARG A 552 -22.50 28.92 16.61
C ARG A 552 -22.94 28.27 17.92
N VAL A 553 -22.59 28.90 19.04
CA VAL A 553 -22.88 28.45 20.41
C VAL A 553 -23.41 29.63 21.21
N ILE A 554 -24.67 29.55 21.64
CA ILE A 554 -25.31 30.61 22.43
C ILE A 554 -25.67 30.04 23.81
N PRO A 555 -25.01 30.52 24.88
CA PRO A 555 -25.32 30.09 26.24
C PRO A 555 -26.79 30.31 26.60
N LYS A 556 -27.39 29.32 27.27
CA LYS A 556 -28.80 29.24 27.66
C LYS A 556 -29.76 29.29 26.49
N PHE A 557 -29.33 28.85 25.31
CA PHE A 557 -30.18 28.77 24.13
C PHE A 557 -29.95 27.48 23.35
N MET A 558 -28.86 27.39 22.58
CA MET A 558 -28.59 26.26 21.70
C MET A 558 -27.13 26.22 21.23
N ILE A 559 -26.72 25.03 20.79
CA ILE A 559 -25.47 24.78 20.06
C ILE A 559 -25.80 24.32 18.64
N GLN A 560 -25.20 24.94 17.62
CA GLN A 560 -25.53 24.72 16.21
C GLN A 560 -24.30 24.25 15.42
N THR A 561 -24.54 23.31 14.52
CA THR A 561 -23.52 22.61 13.71
C THR A 561 -24.13 22.19 12.35
N GLY A 562 -23.40 21.37 11.58
CA GLY A 562 -23.87 20.82 10.31
C GLY A 562 -23.63 21.74 9.10
N ASP A 563 -22.80 22.77 9.24
CA ASP A 563 -22.36 23.66 8.15
C ASP A 563 -20.88 23.38 7.77
N PRO A 564 -20.61 22.88 6.55
CA PRO A 564 -19.25 22.67 6.04
C PRO A 564 -18.40 23.95 5.92
N LEU A 565 -19.03 25.13 5.72
CA LEU A 565 -18.32 26.40 5.59
C LEU A 565 -18.04 27.07 6.95
N ALA A 566 -18.70 26.58 7.99
CA ALA A 566 -18.58 27.06 9.37
C ALA A 566 -18.85 28.56 9.56
N ASP A 567 -19.73 29.14 8.73
CA ASP A 567 -20.15 30.55 8.75
C ASP A 567 -21.68 30.73 8.86
N GLY A 568 -22.43 29.63 8.89
CA GLY A 568 -23.89 29.56 8.98
C GLY A 568 -24.60 29.62 7.63
N THR A 569 -23.88 29.73 6.51
CA THR A 569 -24.48 29.90 5.16
C THR A 569 -24.40 28.64 4.29
N GLY A 570 -23.57 27.67 4.66
CA GLY A 570 -23.40 26.44 3.90
C GLY A 570 -24.29 25.29 4.36
N GLY A 571 -24.12 24.14 3.71
CA GLY A 571 -24.85 22.92 4.01
C GLY A 571 -26.02 22.67 3.07
N THR A 572 -26.09 21.44 2.56
CA THR A 572 -27.12 20.99 1.61
C THR A 572 -27.64 19.65 2.07
N SER A 573 -28.93 19.37 1.87
CA SER A 573 -29.52 18.06 2.18
C SER A 573 -28.90 16.94 1.34
N ILE A 574 -29.16 15.68 1.73
CA ILE A 574 -28.77 14.49 0.96
C ILE A 574 -29.38 14.45 -0.45
N TRP A 575 -30.42 15.23 -0.70
CA TRP A 575 -31.07 15.34 -2.02
C TRP A 575 -30.52 16.49 -2.87
N GLY A 576 -29.51 17.23 -2.39
CA GLY A 576 -28.88 18.33 -3.11
C GLY A 576 -29.76 19.58 -3.28
N LYS A 577 -30.86 19.66 -2.54
CA LYS A 577 -31.81 20.79 -2.53
C LYS A 577 -32.41 20.97 -1.14
N GLU A 578 -33.01 22.12 -0.86
CA GLU A 578 -33.77 22.31 0.38
C GLU A 578 -35.01 21.38 0.42
N PHE A 579 -35.42 20.99 1.63
CA PHE A 579 -36.61 20.14 1.84
C PHE A 579 -37.60 20.73 2.86
N GLU A 580 -38.85 20.27 2.78
CA GLU A 580 -39.96 20.81 3.56
C GLU A 580 -39.81 20.63 5.08
N ASP A 581 -40.53 21.46 5.85
CA ASP A 581 -40.61 21.29 7.30
C ASP A 581 -41.62 20.19 7.68
N GLU A 582 -41.22 19.33 8.60
CA GLU A 582 -42.06 18.30 9.23
C GLU A 582 -42.40 18.73 10.65
N PHE A 583 -43.68 18.98 10.93
CA PHE A 583 -44.17 19.34 12.26
C PHE A 583 -45.15 18.29 12.77
N SER A 584 -44.91 17.81 13.99
CA SER A 584 -45.81 16.92 14.72
C SER A 584 -46.34 17.64 15.96
N ASP A 585 -47.63 17.48 16.29
CA ASP A 585 -48.18 18.05 17.53
C ASP A 585 -47.65 17.35 18.79
N ASP A 586 -47.05 16.16 18.65
CA ASP A 586 -46.44 15.36 19.72
C ASP A 586 -45.03 15.84 20.10
N LEU A 587 -44.36 16.58 19.21
CA LEU A 587 -42.99 17.07 19.41
C LEU A 587 -42.98 18.58 19.61
N LYS A 588 -42.43 19.02 20.74
CA LYS A 588 -42.29 20.43 21.11
C LYS A 588 -40.94 20.71 21.72
N HIS A 589 -40.47 21.94 21.61
CA HIS A 589 -39.28 22.47 22.29
C HIS A 589 -39.60 22.81 23.77
N ASP A 590 -40.32 21.90 24.44
CA ASP A 590 -40.86 22.06 25.80
C ASP A 590 -39.81 21.86 26.90
N ARG A 591 -38.67 21.27 26.55
CA ARG A 591 -37.57 20.93 27.46
C ARG A 591 -36.22 21.00 26.72
N PRO A 592 -35.10 21.11 27.45
CA PRO A 592 -33.77 21.13 26.84
C PRO A 592 -33.44 19.85 26.08
N TYR A 593 -32.33 19.92 25.34
CA TYR A 593 -31.71 18.83 24.59
C TYR A 593 -32.52 18.33 23.41
N THR A 594 -33.37 19.19 22.85
CA THR A 594 -34.15 18.90 21.66
C THR A 594 -33.27 19.15 20.43
N VAL A 595 -33.22 18.20 19.50
CA VAL A 595 -32.44 18.27 18.27
C VAL A 595 -33.36 18.68 17.13
N SER A 596 -33.02 19.75 16.41
CA SER A 596 -33.89 20.35 15.40
C SER A 596 -33.14 20.95 14.23
N MET A 597 -33.77 20.96 13.05
CA MET A 597 -33.17 21.50 11.82
C MET A 597 -32.99 23.02 11.91
N ALA A 598 -31.83 23.51 11.48
CA ALA A 598 -31.59 24.93 11.29
C ALA A 598 -31.99 25.30 9.84
N ASN A 599 -32.97 26.20 9.72
CA ASN A 599 -33.50 26.66 8.44
C ASN A 599 -33.45 28.20 8.36
N ALA A 600 -33.43 28.74 7.15
CA ALA A 600 -33.44 30.18 6.87
C ALA A 600 -34.85 30.74 6.65
N GLY A 601 -35.88 29.92 6.88
CA GLY A 601 -37.28 30.18 6.59
C GLY A 601 -38.05 28.89 6.31
N PRO A 602 -39.38 28.96 6.13
CA PRO A 602 -40.20 27.78 5.91
C PRO A 602 -39.73 26.96 4.69
N GLY A 603 -39.51 25.66 4.90
CA GLY A 603 -39.14 24.69 3.85
C GLY A 603 -37.71 24.81 3.32
N THR A 604 -36.80 25.44 4.08
CA THR A 604 -35.39 25.64 3.70
C THR A 604 -34.43 24.71 4.46
N ASN A 605 -34.87 23.50 4.81
CA ASN A 605 -34.02 22.57 5.56
C ASN A 605 -32.87 22.05 4.70
N GLY A 606 -31.64 22.11 5.23
CA GLY A 606 -30.41 21.65 4.60
C GLY A 606 -29.73 20.54 5.41
N SER A 607 -28.45 20.72 5.74
CA SER A 607 -27.70 19.80 6.62
C SER A 607 -27.49 20.35 8.04
N GLN A 608 -27.75 21.63 8.26
CA GLN A 608 -27.53 22.28 9.55
C GLN A 608 -28.59 21.89 10.57
N PHE A 609 -28.18 21.70 11.82
CA PHE A 609 -29.07 21.42 12.94
C PHE A 609 -28.52 22.02 14.23
N PHE A 610 -29.38 22.14 15.24
CA PHE A 610 -29.02 22.61 16.56
C PHE A 610 -29.57 21.71 17.66
N ILE A 611 -28.91 21.75 18.81
CA ILE A 611 -29.34 21.12 20.06
C ILE A 611 -29.66 22.23 21.05
N THR A 612 -30.89 22.26 21.57
CA THR A 612 -31.28 23.25 22.57
C THR A 612 -30.71 22.93 23.94
N THR A 613 -30.37 23.95 24.73
CA THR A 613 -29.92 23.78 26.13
C THR A 613 -30.94 24.27 27.14
N THR A 614 -32.04 24.86 26.66
CA THR A 614 -33.21 25.27 27.45
C THR A 614 -34.50 24.94 26.69
N ALA A 615 -35.65 25.11 27.34
CA ALA A 615 -36.94 25.08 26.66
C ALA A 615 -37.09 26.32 25.76
N THR A 616 -37.46 26.11 24.49
CA THR A 616 -37.54 27.17 23.47
C THR A 616 -38.87 27.12 22.70
N PRO A 617 -40.04 27.28 23.35
CA PRO A 617 -41.35 27.08 22.70
C PRO A 617 -41.63 28.00 21.50
N TRP A 618 -40.90 29.13 21.37
CA TRP A 618 -41.04 30.04 20.23
C TRP A 618 -40.47 29.50 18.91
N LEU A 619 -39.75 28.37 18.96
CA LEU A 619 -39.24 27.61 17.81
C LEU A 619 -40.24 26.55 17.32
N ASP A 620 -41.28 26.25 18.10
CA ASP A 620 -42.32 25.30 17.71
C ASP A 620 -43.00 25.73 16.42
N LYS A 621 -43.22 24.76 15.52
CA LYS A 621 -43.79 24.98 14.17
C LYS A 621 -42.97 25.94 13.29
N LYS A 622 -41.69 26.18 13.63
CA LYS A 622 -40.72 26.88 12.77
C LYS A 622 -39.52 26.01 12.41
N HIS A 623 -39.09 25.15 13.33
CA HIS A 623 -37.99 24.22 13.13
C HIS A 623 -38.46 22.78 13.34
N THR A 624 -38.08 21.88 12.42
CA THR A 624 -38.42 20.46 12.50
C THR A 624 -37.63 19.77 13.60
N ILE A 625 -38.35 19.22 14.58
CA ILE A 625 -37.78 18.39 15.65
C ILE A 625 -37.65 16.97 15.11
N PHE A 626 -36.42 16.46 15.05
CA PHE A 626 -36.15 15.12 14.54
C PHE A 626 -35.43 14.22 15.56
N GLY A 627 -35.04 14.75 16.71
CA GLY A 627 -34.43 13.93 17.77
C GLY A 627 -34.35 14.62 19.13
N ARG A 628 -33.83 13.88 20.11
CA ARG A 628 -33.54 14.36 21.47
C ARG A 628 -32.34 13.62 22.06
N VAL A 629 -31.44 14.36 22.72
CA VAL A 629 -30.30 13.77 23.43
C VAL A 629 -30.79 12.96 24.63
N LEU A 630 -30.28 11.75 24.79
CA LEU A 630 -30.57 10.85 25.91
C LEU A 630 -29.41 10.78 26.92
N SER A 631 -28.17 10.76 26.45
CA SER A 631 -26.96 10.76 27.28
C SER A 631 -25.86 11.64 26.65
N GLY A 632 -24.87 12.06 27.45
CA GLY A 632 -23.91 13.09 27.06
C GLY A 632 -24.42 14.51 27.28
N LEU A 633 -25.31 14.71 28.27
CA LEU A 633 -25.88 16.03 28.59
C LEU A 633 -24.79 16.97 29.14
N GLU A 634 -23.84 16.42 29.89
CA GLU A 634 -22.65 17.08 30.37
C GLU A 634 -21.76 17.58 29.22
N VAL A 635 -21.69 16.85 28.11
CA VAL A 635 -20.94 17.26 26.90
C VAL A 635 -21.63 18.44 26.24
N VAL A 636 -22.95 18.37 26.05
CA VAL A 636 -23.75 19.49 25.51
C VAL A 636 -23.58 20.76 26.36
N HIS A 637 -23.63 20.63 27.68
CA HIS A 637 -23.39 21.76 28.59
C HIS A 637 -21.93 22.24 28.60
N ALA A 638 -20.95 21.36 28.42
CA ALA A 638 -19.55 21.76 28.30
C ALA A 638 -19.33 22.60 27.04
N ILE A 639 -19.90 22.17 25.90
CA ILE A 639 -19.88 22.89 24.63
C ILE A 639 -20.60 24.24 24.78
N GLU A 640 -21.74 24.29 25.46
CA GLU A 640 -22.49 25.54 25.71
C GLU A 640 -21.68 26.60 26.47
N ASN A 641 -20.83 26.18 27.42
CA ASN A 641 -20.10 27.07 28.32
C ASN A 641 -18.73 27.52 27.78
N VAL A 642 -18.37 27.15 26.55
CA VAL A 642 -17.12 27.61 25.95
C VAL A 642 -17.15 29.11 25.64
N LYS A 643 -15.98 29.73 25.62
CA LYS A 643 -15.86 31.15 25.28
C LYS A 643 -16.11 31.34 23.78
N THR A 644 -17.05 32.23 23.45
CA THR A 644 -17.38 32.60 22.08
C THR A 644 -17.01 34.05 21.76
N ASN A 645 -16.86 34.34 20.48
CA ASN A 645 -16.60 35.68 19.97
C ASN A 645 -17.90 36.50 19.82
N LYS A 646 -17.81 37.70 19.22
CA LYS A 646 -18.96 38.60 19.02
C LYS A 646 -20.06 38.06 18.08
N VAL A 647 -19.77 37.01 17.32
CA VAL A 647 -20.73 36.35 16.40
C VAL A 647 -21.14 34.97 16.91
N ASP A 648 -21.03 34.73 18.22
CA ASP A 648 -21.39 33.49 18.90
C ASP A 648 -20.57 32.26 18.44
N LYS A 649 -19.42 32.45 17.77
CA LYS A 649 -18.54 31.35 17.34
C LYS A 649 -17.49 31.05 18.43
N PRO A 650 -17.28 29.79 18.85
CA PRO A 650 -16.24 29.41 19.80
C PRO A 650 -14.84 29.90 19.39
N PHE A 651 -14.00 30.27 20.37
CA PHE A 651 -12.58 30.59 20.11
C PHE A 651 -11.74 29.37 19.78
N GLU A 652 -12.07 28.24 20.41
CA GLU A 652 -11.47 26.94 20.14
C GLU A 652 -12.48 26.09 19.37
N ASP A 653 -12.06 25.55 18.22
CA ASP A 653 -12.95 24.79 17.36
C ASP A 653 -13.35 23.47 18.01
N ILE A 654 -14.66 23.29 18.19
CA ILE A 654 -15.27 22.06 18.64
C ILE A 654 -15.78 21.33 17.41
N LYS A 655 -15.34 20.10 17.19
CA LYS A 655 -15.58 19.36 15.94
C LYS A 655 -16.31 18.06 16.21
N ILE A 656 -17.12 17.65 15.24
CA ILE A 656 -17.67 16.30 15.17
C ILE A 656 -16.58 15.39 14.58
N ILE A 657 -16.27 14.29 15.25
CA ILE A 657 -15.27 13.30 14.82
C ILE A 657 -15.93 12.32 13.84
N ASN A 658 -17.05 11.74 14.25
CA ASN A 658 -17.92 10.87 13.45
C ASN A 658 -19.32 10.79 14.09
N VAL A 659 -20.28 10.24 13.36
CA VAL A 659 -21.63 9.96 13.86
C VAL A 659 -21.99 8.52 13.56
N ASP A 660 -22.12 7.71 14.60
CA ASP A 660 -22.53 6.31 14.48
C ASP A 660 -24.06 6.22 14.58
N VAL A 661 -24.68 5.48 13.65
CA VAL A 661 -26.14 5.35 13.55
C VAL A 661 -26.56 3.91 13.89
N GLU A 662 -27.54 3.77 14.80
CA GLU A 662 -28.04 2.49 15.31
C GLU A 662 -29.37 2.04 14.67
#